data_AF-A0A2K1QVT3-F1
#
_entry.id   AF-A0A2K1QVT3-F1
#
_cell.length_a   1.000
_cell.length_b   1.000
_cell.length_c   1.000
_cell.angle_alpha   90.00
_cell.angle_beta   90.00
_cell.angle_gamma   90.00
#
_symmetry.space_group_name_H-M   'P 1'
#
loop_
_entity.id
_entity.type
_entity.pdbx_description
1 polymer ?
#
loop_
_entity_poly.entity_id
_entity_poly.type
_entity_poly.pdbx_seq_one_letter_code
_entity_poly.pdbx_strand_id
1 'polypeptide(L)'
;MSAQKSDPQVTQHQGLHEFHHHQPVTNESFPAFCEERAAEHQSAGHHAAAEPPLPHPLHTAYHRPDFLSHRSQEKVRTFSVFHSNHRKNEEGAKYAPPRRFSNDIERGRDVEFEVRVEETLKQLIDREDTDKNVQITIEDKGPKWINLGTLASEGYLKRDIRTTYHLSNLLQELTFAKEKGLKCIILSESRINENPVSRLSRMIKDDFWKNLTRQIDGGNVAVVGRDPKDWNAHPRPRIYIPRGAPEQHAYYTRIAKEHPEVDLDVQWLAEDPSNEEYVRDLNDAPGLLALEMERIHDTKEGEPDFRGLPFVVPGGRFNELYGWDSYMESLGLIIHNKVHLAKNMVQHFCFCIKHYGKILNANRTYYLCRTQPPFLTDMAIRVYEKIKQEPGAKDFLRTAILAAIKEYYNVWMSSPRYDPESGLSRYRAQGLGVPPETEASHFEHVLSPYAKKHNLSYQDFIRAYNYGKLHEPELDNFFLHDRAVRESGHDTSYRLENVAADLAVVDLNSCLYKYETDIAHIIATEFDGHLSVPADFCAKQHTPGCVETPATWTQRAAHRKALMDKFMWDEATGMYFDYDTHLRKQTGYESATTFWALWAGIASPAQASAMVKRALPLFEVGGGLVSGTEKSRGVISLSRPNRQWDYPFGWAPQQILAWHGLQRYGFEDEAKRLAYRWCHMVTRAFVDFNGVVVEKYNVTDPKRPHIVAAEYGNQGSDFKGAPKEGFGWVNASYIVGLNILDQSMRRRLGALATWNEYRDSKLPRHRASASHADAPAVGPHVAGTQVMQPVPKEQHSQDKGSSGEGHDEQHGEGHGKHGGAPPGTRQAALAAVMDGGSDWRDQEVF
;
A
#
# COMPACT_ATOMS: atom_id res chain seq x y z
N MET A 1 -35.83 50.39 -26.28
CA MET A 1 -37.20 50.16 -25.76
C MET A 1 -37.03 49.65 -24.33
N SER A 2 -37.32 50.42 -23.27
CA SER A 2 -38.66 50.76 -22.73
C SER A 2 -39.43 49.51 -22.29
N ALA A 3 -40.01 49.36 -21.10
CA ALA A 3 -40.19 50.20 -19.89
C ALA A 3 -40.78 49.25 -18.78
N GLN A 4 -41.02 49.55 -17.49
CA GLN A 4 -40.89 50.72 -16.61
C GLN A 4 -40.95 50.23 -15.13
N LYS A 5 -40.38 51.02 -14.20
CA LYS A 5 -40.80 51.41 -12.82
C LYS A 5 -41.87 50.57 -12.03
N SER A 6 -41.90 50.54 -10.69
CA SER A 6 -41.46 51.56 -9.71
C SER A 6 -41.09 51.05 -8.29
N ASP A 7 -40.14 51.77 -7.68
CA ASP A 7 -39.88 51.98 -6.24
C ASP A 7 -41.07 52.70 -5.50
N PRO A 8 -41.08 53.10 -4.20
CA PRO A 8 -39.93 53.52 -3.37
C PRO A 8 -39.86 53.16 -1.86
N GLN A 9 -38.70 53.48 -1.30
CA GLN A 9 -38.32 53.59 0.12
C GLN A 9 -39.12 54.66 0.92
N VAL A 10 -39.06 54.57 2.27
CA VAL A 10 -39.00 55.73 3.20
C VAL A 10 -37.96 55.42 4.30
N THR A 11 -37.29 56.44 4.85
CA THR A 11 -36.21 56.38 5.86
C THR A 11 -36.57 57.18 7.13
N GLN A 12 -35.57 57.59 7.95
CA GLN A 12 -35.63 58.54 9.10
C GLN A 12 -36.00 57.95 10.48
N HIS A 13 -35.51 58.46 11.64
CA HIS A 13 -34.57 59.58 11.88
C HIS A 13 -33.75 59.48 13.21
N GLN A 14 -32.80 60.42 13.32
CA GLN A 14 -32.03 61.03 14.45
C GLN A 14 -32.48 60.79 15.93
N GLY A 15 -31.62 60.98 16.95
CA GLY A 15 -30.20 61.43 16.98
C GLY A 15 -29.81 62.15 18.31
N LEU A 16 -28.65 62.83 18.33
CA LEU A 16 -28.17 63.85 19.31
C LEU A 16 -27.71 63.32 20.72
N HIS A 17 -26.42 63.45 21.11
CA HIS A 17 -25.74 64.57 21.86
C HIS A 17 -25.92 64.46 23.41
N GLU A 18 -24.98 64.76 24.34
CA GLU A 18 -23.75 65.61 24.37
C GLU A 18 -22.59 65.10 25.29
N PHE A 19 -21.39 65.69 25.10
CA PHE A 19 -20.21 66.02 25.98
C PHE A 19 -19.99 65.40 27.40
N HIS A 20 -18.77 65.31 28.00
CA HIS A 20 -17.54 66.15 27.90
C HIS A 20 -16.19 65.42 28.23
N HIS A 21 -15.08 66.18 28.18
CA HIS A 21 -13.63 65.89 28.37
C HIS A 21 -13.20 64.99 29.57
N HIS A 22 -12.06 64.28 29.56
CA HIS A 22 -10.67 64.78 29.41
C HIS A 22 -9.63 63.81 28.78
N GLN A 23 -8.46 64.35 28.41
CA GLN A 23 -7.25 63.68 27.88
C GLN A 23 -6.05 63.74 28.90
N PRO A 24 -4.77 63.48 28.53
CA PRO A 24 -4.16 62.14 28.34
C PRO A 24 -2.80 61.98 29.06
N VAL A 25 -2.24 60.74 29.13
CA VAL A 25 -0.79 60.54 29.42
C VAL A 25 -0.18 59.41 28.56
N THR A 26 1.02 59.70 28.06
CA THR A 26 2.08 58.92 27.35
C THR A 26 2.58 57.66 28.10
N ASN A 27 3.45 56.78 27.57
CA ASN A 27 3.89 56.31 26.23
C ASN A 27 4.94 55.17 26.48
N GLU A 28 5.42 54.47 25.43
CA GLU A 28 6.64 53.62 25.46
C GLU A 28 6.66 52.39 26.43
N SER A 29 7.70 51.53 26.45
CA SER A 29 8.16 50.59 25.40
C SER A 29 9.09 49.50 26.02
N PHE A 30 9.37 48.42 25.26
CA PHE A 30 10.31 47.30 25.51
C PHE A 30 11.59 47.59 26.35
N PRO A 31 12.14 46.63 27.14
CA PRO A 31 12.79 45.43 26.56
C PRO A 31 12.74 44.12 27.40
N ALA A 32 13.44 43.08 26.91
CA ALA A 32 13.67 41.80 27.58
C ALA A 32 15.13 41.64 28.03
N PHE A 33 15.43 40.70 28.96
CA PHE A 33 16.71 39.97 29.06
C PHE A 33 16.57 38.71 29.95
N CYS A 34 17.64 37.90 30.05
CA CYS A 34 17.64 36.52 30.58
C CYS A 34 18.47 36.31 31.88
N GLU A 35 18.47 35.05 32.35
CA GLU A 35 19.51 34.31 33.10
C GLU A 35 19.55 34.29 34.66
N GLU A 36 19.51 33.05 35.19
CA GLU A 36 20.20 32.45 36.36
C GLU A 36 20.07 33.10 37.79
N ARG A 37 20.27 32.40 38.91
CA ARG A 37 20.81 31.04 39.21
C ARG A 37 20.31 30.50 40.57
N ALA A 38 20.13 29.16 40.69
CA ALA A 38 20.26 28.32 41.90
C ALA A 38 19.42 28.61 43.18
N ALA A 39 19.25 27.70 44.16
CA ALA A 39 19.13 26.22 44.19
C ALA A 39 18.80 25.78 45.63
N GLU A 40 18.06 24.67 45.85
CA GLU A 40 18.34 23.69 46.92
C GLU A 40 17.47 22.41 46.82
N HIS A 41 17.75 21.41 47.67
CA HIS A 41 17.31 20.01 47.54
C HIS A 41 16.03 19.65 48.31
N GLN A 42 15.29 18.64 47.81
CA GLN A 42 15.10 17.36 48.52
C GLN A 42 14.63 16.22 47.59
N SER A 43 14.71 14.97 48.05
CA SER A 43 14.81 13.78 47.18
C SER A 43 13.84 12.65 47.49
N ALA A 44 13.01 12.29 46.50
CA ALA A 44 12.48 10.93 46.26
C ALA A 44 12.04 10.84 44.79
N GLY A 45 12.22 9.76 44.03
CA GLY A 45 12.81 8.46 44.40
C GLY A 45 11.98 7.30 43.88
N HIS A 46 11.85 7.14 42.56
CA HIS A 46 11.22 5.99 41.89
C HIS A 46 11.95 5.66 40.58
N HIS A 47 12.02 4.38 40.22
CA HIS A 47 12.67 3.91 38.99
C HIS A 47 11.71 3.96 37.79
N ALA A 48 12.03 4.78 36.79
CA ALA A 48 11.48 4.66 35.44
C ALA A 48 12.45 3.88 34.54
N ALA A 49 11.93 3.06 33.63
CA ALA A 49 12.74 2.38 32.62
C ALA A 49 13.21 3.38 31.54
N ALA A 50 14.45 3.23 31.08
CA ALA A 50 15.01 4.12 30.06
C ALA A 50 14.48 3.76 28.66
N GLU A 51 13.80 4.72 28.03
CA GLU A 51 13.45 4.63 26.61
C GLU A 51 14.71 4.70 25.72
N PRO A 52 14.74 4.00 24.57
CA PRO A 52 15.81 4.17 23.59
C PRO A 52 15.69 5.55 22.90
N PRO A 53 16.81 6.23 22.59
CA PRO A 53 16.78 7.56 21.98
C PRO A 53 16.13 7.54 20.60
N LEU A 54 15.29 8.54 20.33
CA LEU A 54 14.59 8.73 19.06
C LEU A 54 15.58 8.92 17.89
N PRO A 55 15.38 8.27 16.74
CA PRO A 55 16.18 8.54 15.55
C PRO A 55 15.89 9.96 15.02
N HIS A 56 16.94 10.71 14.69
CA HIS A 56 16.81 12.05 14.15
C HIS A 56 16.24 12.06 12.71
N PRO A 57 15.37 13.03 12.35
CA PRO A 57 14.84 13.16 10.99
C PRO A 57 15.90 13.61 9.99
N LEU A 58 15.65 13.39 8.69
CA LEU A 58 16.60 13.65 7.59
C LEU A 58 17.08 15.11 7.43
N HIS A 59 16.52 16.06 8.19
CA HIS A 59 16.92 17.46 8.18
C HIS A 59 18.15 17.78 9.05
N THR A 60 18.54 16.92 10.00
CA THR A 60 19.76 17.13 10.82
C THR A 60 20.91 16.18 10.47
N ALA A 61 20.70 15.20 9.59
CA ALA A 61 21.72 14.22 9.16
C ALA A 61 22.98 14.82 8.49
N TYR A 62 22.94 16.11 8.10
CA TYR A 62 24.08 16.84 7.54
C TYR A 62 24.43 18.11 8.35
N HIS A 63 24.16 18.13 9.66
CA HIS A 63 24.57 19.23 10.54
C HIS A 63 25.52 18.78 11.65
N ARG A 64 26.53 19.62 11.90
CA ARG A 64 27.56 19.42 12.93
C ARG A 64 27.00 19.70 14.33
N PRO A 65 27.32 18.87 15.34
CA PRO A 65 27.22 19.27 16.75
C PRO A 65 28.28 20.33 17.09
N ASP A 66 27.92 21.35 17.86
CA ASP A 66 28.86 22.37 18.36
C ASP A 66 29.69 21.89 19.57
N PHE A 67 30.33 20.72 19.43
CA PHE A 67 31.28 20.15 20.39
C PHE A 67 32.71 20.13 19.82
N LEU A 68 33.20 21.31 19.45
CA LEU A 68 34.55 21.52 18.95
C LEU A 68 35.18 22.75 19.64
N SER A 69 36.32 22.56 20.28
CA SER A 69 37.02 23.64 21.00
C SER A 69 37.50 24.73 20.02
N HIS A 70 37.58 25.99 20.48
CA HIS A 70 37.82 27.17 19.63
C HIS A 70 38.97 27.02 18.61
N ARG A 71 40.04 26.29 18.96
CA ARG A 71 41.18 26.00 18.06
C ARG A 71 40.86 25.18 16.80
N SER A 72 39.67 24.60 16.71
CA SER A 72 39.23 23.73 15.61
C SER A 72 38.12 24.32 14.74
N GLN A 73 37.47 25.41 15.16
CA GLN A 73 36.45 26.09 14.37
C GLN A 73 37.04 26.91 13.21
N GLU A 74 38.23 27.51 13.38
CA GLU A 74 38.85 28.42 12.40
C GLU A 74 39.19 27.73 11.06
N LYS A 75 39.69 26.49 11.10
CA LYS A 75 40.20 25.80 9.91
C LYS A 75 39.11 25.18 9.03
N VAL A 76 38.03 24.66 9.61
CA VAL A 76 37.00 23.94 8.80
C VAL A 76 35.97 24.88 8.14
N ARG A 77 36.10 26.20 8.32
CA ARG A 77 35.47 27.20 7.45
C ARG A 77 36.41 27.70 6.34
N THR A 78 37.68 27.27 6.35
CA THR A 78 38.76 27.89 5.56
C THR A 78 39.60 26.82 4.84
N PHE A 79 39.05 26.24 3.78
CA PHE A 79 39.76 25.21 2.99
C PHE A 79 41.04 25.77 2.34
N SER A 80 42.18 25.13 2.64
CA SER A 80 43.41 25.27 1.86
C SER A 80 43.40 24.31 0.66
N VAL A 81 44.31 24.50 -0.30
CA VAL A 81 44.39 23.66 -1.51
C VAL A 81 44.93 22.27 -1.18
N PHE A 82 44.03 21.31 -1.01
CA PHE A 82 44.34 19.90 -0.76
C PHE A 82 45.17 19.28 -1.90
N HIS A 83 46.49 19.19 -1.70
CA HIS A 83 47.42 18.48 -2.58
C HIS A 83 47.55 17.00 -2.18
N SER A 84 46.46 16.23 -2.30
CA SER A 84 46.55 14.77 -2.32
C SER A 84 47.08 14.29 -3.68
N ASN A 85 48.05 13.38 -3.68
CA ASN A 85 48.73 12.91 -4.91
C ASN A 85 47.88 11.92 -5.73
N HIS A 86 46.77 12.38 -6.33
CA HIS A 86 45.87 11.52 -7.12
C HIS A 86 46.48 11.04 -8.45
N ARG A 87 47.47 11.75 -9.01
CA ARG A 87 48.08 11.53 -10.35
C ARG A 87 48.85 10.21 -10.58
N LYS A 88 48.68 9.19 -9.72
CA LYS A 88 49.34 7.87 -9.84
C LYS A 88 48.42 6.65 -9.71
N ASN A 89 47.12 6.82 -9.45
CA ASN A 89 46.23 5.69 -9.13
C ASN A 89 45.25 5.28 -10.24
N GLU A 90 45.25 5.91 -11.42
CA GLU A 90 44.29 5.59 -12.50
C GLU A 90 44.50 4.18 -13.08
N GLU A 91 45.74 3.66 -13.10
CA GLU A 91 46.00 2.25 -13.47
C GLU A 91 45.60 1.25 -12.37
N GLY A 92 45.44 1.72 -11.12
CA GLY A 92 45.17 0.88 -9.95
C GLY A 92 43.84 0.12 -10.00
N ALA A 93 42.89 0.55 -10.84
CA ALA A 93 41.62 -0.14 -11.03
C ALA A 93 41.77 -1.58 -11.59
N LYS A 94 42.81 -1.84 -12.41
CA LYS A 94 43.14 -3.19 -12.90
C LYS A 94 43.78 -4.10 -11.85
N TYR A 95 44.26 -3.53 -10.75
CA TYR A 95 45.01 -4.21 -9.69
C TYR A 95 44.37 -4.03 -8.31
N ALA A 96 43.06 -3.76 -8.27
CA ALA A 96 42.31 -3.68 -7.03
C ALA A 96 42.40 -5.02 -6.27
N PRO A 97 42.89 -5.04 -5.01
CA PRO A 97 43.03 -6.28 -4.27
C PRO A 97 41.66 -6.97 -4.03
N PRO A 98 41.63 -8.32 -3.96
CA PRO A 98 40.40 -9.05 -3.72
C PRO A 98 39.79 -8.69 -2.37
N ARG A 99 38.46 -8.62 -2.32
CA ARG A 99 37.70 -8.27 -1.11
C ARG A 99 38.09 -9.18 0.06
N ARG A 100 38.50 -8.60 1.19
CA ARG A 100 38.75 -9.36 2.42
C ARG A 100 37.44 -9.90 3.00
N PHE A 101 37.44 -11.18 3.35
CA PHE A 101 36.30 -11.90 3.95
C PHE A 101 36.37 -11.96 5.49
N SER A 102 37.41 -11.38 6.11
CA SER A 102 37.53 -11.27 7.56
C SER A 102 36.58 -10.24 8.14
N ASN A 103 35.96 -10.57 9.27
CA ASN A 103 35.18 -9.62 10.07
C ASN A 103 36.13 -8.79 10.94
N ASP A 104 36.69 -7.73 10.35
CA ASP A 104 37.61 -6.80 11.02
C ASP A 104 36.84 -5.82 11.95
N ILE A 105 35.98 -6.37 12.82
CA ILE A 105 35.04 -5.61 13.65
C ILE A 105 35.76 -5.11 14.92
N GLU A 106 36.39 -3.95 14.80
CA GLU A 106 36.76 -3.16 15.96
C GLU A 106 35.48 -2.66 16.66
N ARG A 107 35.26 -3.08 17.91
CA ARG A 107 34.18 -2.58 18.78
C ARG A 107 34.53 -1.18 19.30
N GLY A 108 34.56 -0.20 18.40
CA GLY A 108 34.86 1.21 18.67
C GLY A 108 33.62 2.11 18.66
N ARG A 109 33.87 3.43 18.69
CA ARG A 109 32.86 4.46 18.41
C ARG A 109 32.45 4.40 16.93
N ASP A 110 31.24 4.88 16.62
CA ASP A 110 30.79 5.04 15.24
C ASP A 110 31.77 5.91 14.43
N VAL A 111 32.05 5.51 13.19
CA VAL A 111 33.09 6.13 12.36
C VAL A 111 32.43 7.07 11.36
N GLU A 112 32.79 8.35 11.44
CA GLU A 112 32.38 9.35 10.48
C GLU A 112 33.37 9.44 9.31
N PHE A 113 32.84 9.61 8.11
CA PHE A 113 33.58 9.81 6.87
C PHE A 113 33.41 11.22 6.33
N GLU A 114 34.47 11.80 5.79
CA GLU A 114 34.36 12.99 4.93
C GLU A 114 34.30 12.52 3.47
N VAL A 115 33.18 12.79 2.78
CA VAL A 115 32.90 12.22 1.46
C VAL A 115 32.60 13.30 0.44
N ARG A 116 33.47 13.41 -0.58
CA ARG A 116 33.31 14.30 -1.73
C ARG A 116 32.27 13.71 -2.68
N VAL A 117 31.09 14.32 -2.74
CA VAL A 117 29.88 13.69 -3.26
C VAL A 117 30.05 13.24 -4.71
N GLU A 118 30.42 14.14 -5.62
CA GLU A 118 30.54 13.81 -7.05
C GLU A 118 31.74 12.90 -7.35
N GLU A 119 32.87 13.08 -6.64
CA GLU A 119 34.09 12.28 -6.84
C GLU A 119 33.83 10.81 -6.42
N THR A 120 33.26 10.59 -5.24
CA THR A 120 32.94 9.26 -4.73
C THR A 120 31.77 8.63 -5.49
N LEU A 121 30.72 9.38 -5.83
CA LEU A 121 29.60 8.87 -6.63
C LEU A 121 30.06 8.36 -7.99
N LYS A 122 30.93 9.12 -8.69
CA LYS A 122 31.53 8.66 -9.95
C LYS A 122 32.40 7.41 -9.75
N GLN A 123 33.32 7.41 -8.78
CA GLN A 123 34.18 6.25 -8.50
C GLN A 123 33.37 4.98 -8.15
N LEU A 124 32.21 5.15 -7.53
CA LEU A 124 31.30 4.06 -7.16
C LEU A 124 30.57 3.51 -8.40
N ILE A 125 29.98 4.37 -9.23
CA ILE A 125 29.30 3.97 -10.49
C ILE A 125 30.28 3.40 -11.53
N ASP A 126 31.50 3.94 -11.63
CA ASP A 126 32.51 3.45 -12.57
C ASP A 126 33.04 2.06 -12.20
N ARG A 127 32.90 1.63 -10.92
CA ARG A 127 33.44 0.36 -10.39
C ARG A 127 32.41 -0.71 -10.07
N GLU A 128 31.25 -0.34 -9.52
CA GLU A 128 30.29 -1.28 -8.92
C GLU A 128 29.02 -1.47 -9.76
N ASP A 129 28.55 -0.42 -10.45
CA ASP A 129 27.50 -0.51 -11.48
C ASP A 129 28.13 -1.06 -12.76
N THR A 130 27.67 -2.23 -13.22
CA THR A 130 28.26 -2.96 -14.36
C THR A 130 27.31 -3.17 -15.54
N ASP A 131 26.00 -2.98 -15.36
CA ASP A 131 25.01 -3.01 -16.45
C ASP A 131 24.58 -1.59 -16.93
N LYS A 132 24.98 -0.55 -16.18
CA LYS A 132 24.74 0.88 -16.41
C LYS A 132 23.30 1.34 -16.19
N ASN A 133 22.60 0.68 -15.27
CA ASN A 133 21.29 1.09 -14.77
C ASN A 133 21.33 2.22 -13.69
N VAL A 134 22.51 2.58 -13.17
CA VAL A 134 22.71 3.55 -12.04
C VAL A 134 22.12 3.05 -10.70
N GLN A 135 22.25 1.76 -10.44
CA GLN A 135 21.94 1.06 -9.18
C GLN A 135 23.15 0.17 -8.81
N ILE A 136 23.16 -0.39 -7.58
CA ILE A 136 24.16 -1.40 -7.17
C ILE A 136 23.44 -2.63 -6.62
N THR A 137 23.53 -3.72 -7.35
CA THR A 137 22.76 -4.95 -7.11
C THR A 137 23.64 -6.16 -6.81
N ILE A 138 23.01 -7.32 -6.55
CA ILE A 138 23.69 -8.62 -6.51
C ILE A 138 23.99 -9.20 -7.90
N GLU A 139 23.38 -8.69 -8.98
CA GLU A 139 23.68 -9.13 -10.34
C GLU A 139 24.95 -8.45 -10.90
N ASP A 140 25.27 -7.27 -10.36
CA ASP A 140 26.47 -6.51 -10.68
C ASP A 140 27.78 -7.22 -10.30
N LYS A 141 28.80 -7.08 -11.15
CA LYS A 141 30.06 -7.83 -11.08
C LYS A 141 31.27 -7.01 -10.62
N GLY A 142 31.02 -5.83 -10.03
CA GLY A 142 32.04 -5.00 -9.40
C GLY A 142 32.72 -5.66 -8.17
N PRO A 143 33.81 -5.06 -7.65
CA PRO A 143 34.64 -5.65 -6.59
C PRO A 143 33.94 -5.76 -5.21
N LYS A 144 32.76 -5.15 -5.04
CA LYS A 144 31.98 -5.06 -3.80
C LYS A 144 32.76 -4.47 -2.62
N TRP A 145 33.61 -3.46 -2.90
CA TRP A 145 34.22 -2.60 -1.88
C TRP A 145 34.67 -1.22 -2.41
N ILE A 146 34.61 -0.19 -1.55
CA ILE A 146 35.19 1.15 -1.77
C ILE A 146 35.78 1.69 -0.46
N ASN A 147 36.78 2.58 -0.55
CA ASN A 147 37.48 3.11 0.63
C ASN A 147 37.16 4.59 0.85
N LEU A 148 36.49 4.88 1.97
CA LEU A 148 36.16 6.25 2.40
C LEU A 148 37.22 6.77 3.37
N GLY A 149 37.48 8.09 3.34
CA GLY A 149 38.38 8.76 4.27
C GLY A 149 37.67 9.11 5.58
N THR A 150 38.30 8.85 6.73
CA THR A 150 37.65 9.13 8.03
C THR A 150 37.79 10.60 8.42
N LEU A 151 36.71 11.19 8.93
CA LEU A 151 36.66 12.61 9.33
C LEU A 151 37.69 12.93 10.43
N ALA A 152 37.84 12.02 11.40
CA ALA A 152 38.82 12.12 12.48
C ALA A 152 40.29 12.10 12.02
N SER A 153 40.54 11.92 10.71
CA SER A 153 41.87 11.98 10.10
C SER A 153 41.93 12.92 8.89
N GLU A 154 40.97 13.83 8.70
CA GLU A 154 40.90 14.73 7.52
C GLU A 154 41.01 13.95 6.17
N GLY A 155 40.51 12.71 6.16
CA GLY A 155 40.56 11.80 5.01
C GLY A 155 41.90 11.09 4.76
N TYR A 156 42.93 11.30 5.59
CA TYR A 156 44.24 10.63 5.45
C TYR A 156 44.18 9.13 5.75
N LEU A 157 43.46 8.72 6.81
CA LEU A 157 43.16 7.31 7.08
C LEU A 157 41.88 6.90 6.34
N LYS A 158 41.84 5.65 5.87
CA LYS A 158 40.71 5.13 5.09
C LYS A 158 40.18 3.82 5.66
N ARG A 159 38.89 3.55 5.43
CA ARG A 159 38.18 2.34 5.88
C ARG A 159 37.39 1.73 4.72
N ASP A 160 37.39 0.41 4.63
CA ASP A 160 36.79 -0.36 3.54
C ASP A 160 35.28 -0.56 3.79
N ILE A 161 34.43 0.18 3.07
CA ILE A 161 32.99 -0.12 2.96
C ILE A 161 32.84 -1.33 2.03
N ARG A 162 32.12 -2.36 2.48
CA ARG A 162 32.10 -3.70 1.86
C ARG A 162 30.68 -4.25 1.71
N THR A 163 30.49 -5.12 0.72
CA THR A 163 29.21 -5.75 0.30
C THR A 163 28.29 -4.85 -0.54
N THR A 164 27.48 -5.47 -1.42
CA THR A 164 26.45 -4.80 -2.23
C THR A 164 25.58 -3.85 -1.43
N TYR A 165 24.98 -4.32 -0.33
CA TYR A 165 23.99 -3.55 0.44
C TYR A 165 24.53 -2.21 0.95
N HIS A 166 25.71 -2.22 1.56
CA HIS A 166 26.36 -1.00 2.07
C HIS A 166 26.80 -0.05 0.96
N LEU A 167 27.17 -0.57 -0.22
CA LEU A 167 27.52 0.23 -1.39
C LEU A 167 26.27 0.83 -2.07
N SER A 168 25.16 0.08 -2.10
CA SER A 168 23.81 0.57 -2.45
C SER A 168 23.40 1.70 -1.52
N ASN A 169 23.53 1.54 -0.20
CA ASN A 169 23.20 2.58 0.77
C ASN A 169 24.09 3.82 0.57
N LEU A 170 25.39 3.65 0.32
CA LEU A 170 26.29 4.75 -0.02
C LEU A 170 25.88 5.47 -1.32
N LEU A 171 25.52 4.72 -2.38
CA LEU A 171 24.97 5.28 -3.63
C LEU A 171 23.70 6.09 -3.36
N GLN A 172 22.80 5.59 -2.52
CA GLN A 172 21.56 6.29 -2.14
C GLN A 172 21.84 7.61 -1.42
N GLU A 173 22.61 7.60 -0.32
CA GLU A 173 22.92 8.83 0.44
C GLU A 173 23.70 9.85 -0.41
N LEU A 174 24.60 9.40 -1.29
CA LEU A 174 25.32 10.27 -2.24
C LEU A 174 24.39 10.87 -3.32
N THR A 175 23.39 10.11 -3.77
CA THR A 175 22.38 10.59 -4.72
C THR A 175 21.53 11.70 -4.07
N PHE A 176 21.02 11.47 -2.86
CA PHE A 176 20.29 12.49 -2.09
C PHE A 176 21.14 13.72 -1.76
N ALA A 177 22.44 13.55 -1.48
CA ALA A 177 23.35 14.67 -1.24
C ALA A 177 23.58 15.51 -2.52
N LYS A 178 23.73 14.84 -3.68
CA LYS A 178 23.90 15.51 -4.97
C LYS A 178 22.64 16.28 -5.39
N GLU A 179 21.45 15.71 -5.19
CA GLU A 179 20.17 16.38 -5.42
C GLU A 179 20.02 17.66 -4.58
N LYS A 180 20.56 17.66 -3.36
CA LYS A 180 20.62 18.83 -2.46
C LYS A 180 21.77 19.80 -2.79
N GLY A 181 22.52 19.58 -3.88
CA GLY A 181 23.66 20.41 -4.29
C GLY A 181 24.89 20.32 -3.37
N LEU A 182 24.95 19.34 -2.47
CA LEU A 182 26.05 19.20 -1.50
C LEU A 182 27.29 18.63 -2.20
N LYS A 183 28.42 19.33 -2.09
CA LYS A 183 29.71 18.91 -2.69
C LYS A 183 30.55 18.01 -1.79
N CYS A 184 30.39 18.16 -0.48
CA CYS A 184 30.99 17.31 0.53
C CYS A 184 29.95 17.05 1.63
N ILE A 185 29.94 15.84 2.19
CA ILE A 185 29.10 15.45 3.32
C ILE A 185 29.94 14.79 4.40
N ILE A 186 29.49 14.92 5.66
CA ILE A 186 29.84 13.99 6.73
C ILE A 186 28.81 12.86 6.67
N LEU A 187 29.27 11.61 6.75
CA LEU A 187 28.42 10.41 6.71
C LEU A 187 28.92 9.38 7.72
N SER A 188 28.03 8.87 8.59
CA SER A 188 28.39 7.85 9.58
C SER A 188 28.38 6.43 9.00
N GLU A 189 29.24 5.57 9.54
CA GLU A 189 29.23 4.14 9.24
C GLU A 189 27.91 3.49 9.67
N SER A 190 27.31 3.92 10.79
CA SER A 190 25.97 3.50 11.21
C SER A 190 24.85 3.77 10.19
N ARG A 191 24.93 4.85 9.41
CA ARG A 191 23.93 5.19 8.37
C ARG A 191 24.09 4.32 7.12
N ILE A 192 25.33 3.93 6.80
CA ILE A 192 25.64 3.01 5.70
C ILE A 192 25.26 1.56 6.08
N ASN A 193 25.59 1.15 7.29
CA ASN A 193 25.39 -0.21 7.83
C ASN A 193 24.04 -0.37 8.56
N GLU A 194 23.07 0.50 8.28
CA GLU A 194 21.74 0.52 8.90
C GLU A 194 21.01 -0.81 8.65
N ASN A 195 20.43 -1.41 9.69
CA ASN A 195 19.71 -2.69 9.54
C ASN A 195 18.56 -2.55 8.52
N PRO A 196 18.42 -3.45 7.53
CA PRO A 196 17.49 -3.23 6.41
C PRO A 196 16.02 -3.14 6.83
N VAL A 197 15.61 -3.82 7.90
CA VAL A 197 14.25 -3.71 8.45
C VAL A 197 14.02 -2.31 9.02
N SER A 198 14.99 -1.80 9.80
CA SER A 198 14.94 -0.42 10.32
C SER A 198 15.01 0.61 9.21
N ARG A 199 15.90 0.41 8.21
CA ARG A 199 16.11 1.33 7.09
C ARG A 199 14.85 1.47 6.23
N LEU A 200 14.25 0.36 5.81
CA LEU A 200 13.01 0.38 5.03
C LEU A 200 11.84 0.92 5.86
N SER A 201 11.69 0.52 7.12
CA SER A 201 10.63 1.05 7.99
C SER A 201 10.73 2.57 8.17
N ARG A 202 11.95 3.09 8.39
CA ARG A 202 12.23 4.54 8.48
C ARG A 202 12.00 5.25 7.15
N MET A 203 12.46 4.70 6.02
CA MET A 203 12.23 5.29 4.70
C MET A 203 10.72 5.36 4.39
N ILE A 204 9.94 4.33 4.73
CA ILE A 204 8.48 4.37 4.61
C ILE A 204 7.89 5.51 5.47
N LYS A 205 8.33 5.63 6.73
CA LYS A 205 7.83 6.61 7.69
C LYS A 205 8.13 8.06 7.32
N ASP A 206 9.36 8.35 6.93
CA ASP A 206 9.90 9.72 6.89
C ASP A 206 10.02 10.25 5.45
N ASP A 207 10.29 9.38 4.48
CA ASP A 207 10.50 9.73 3.07
C ASP A 207 9.30 9.36 2.19
N PHE A 208 8.93 8.08 2.12
CA PHE A 208 8.00 7.56 1.10
C PHE A 208 6.57 8.08 1.29
N TRP A 209 6.01 8.04 2.51
CA TRP A 209 4.67 8.60 2.74
C TRP A 209 4.57 10.08 2.38
N LYS A 210 5.65 10.85 2.58
CA LYS A 210 5.73 12.26 2.17
C LYS A 210 5.77 12.39 0.64
N ASN A 211 6.58 11.58 -0.03
CA ASN A 211 6.74 11.63 -1.48
C ASN A 211 5.54 11.05 -2.25
N LEU A 212 4.75 10.17 -1.62
CA LEU A 212 3.43 9.71 -2.09
C LEU A 212 2.27 10.64 -1.68
N THR A 213 2.50 11.67 -0.85
CA THR A 213 1.45 12.64 -0.52
C THR A 213 1.14 13.51 -1.74
N ARG A 214 -0.14 13.72 -2.03
CA ARG A 214 -0.65 14.69 -3.00
C ARG A 214 -1.65 15.62 -2.31
N GLN A 215 -1.89 16.75 -2.94
CA GLN A 215 -2.83 17.79 -2.53
C GLN A 215 -3.31 18.43 -3.83
N ILE A 216 -4.59 18.80 -3.96
CA ILE A 216 -5.12 19.41 -5.18
C ILE A 216 -5.68 20.78 -4.81
N ASP A 217 -4.98 21.83 -5.22
CA ASP A 217 -5.39 23.23 -5.04
C ASP A 217 -4.73 24.14 -6.09
N GLY A 218 -5.00 25.44 -6.02
CA GLY A 218 -4.51 26.43 -6.98
C GLY A 218 -2.99 26.49 -7.11
N GLY A 219 -2.23 26.09 -6.08
CA GLY A 219 -0.77 26.07 -6.11
C GLY A 219 -0.17 24.99 -7.01
N ASN A 220 -0.95 23.97 -7.40
CA ASN A 220 -0.44 22.86 -8.23
C ASN A 220 -1.40 22.31 -9.29
N VAL A 221 -2.65 22.78 -9.38
CA VAL A 221 -3.65 22.34 -10.36
C VAL A 221 -3.16 22.41 -11.82
N ALA A 222 -2.25 23.34 -12.12
CA ALA A 222 -1.53 23.47 -13.39
C ALA A 222 -0.73 22.21 -13.81
N VAL A 223 -0.32 21.40 -12.84
CA VAL A 223 0.46 20.16 -13.00
C VAL A 223 -0.46 18.95 -12.88
N VAL A 224 -1.23 18.82 -11.79
CA VAL A 224 -2.06 17.63 -11.53
C VAL A 224 -3.31 17.57 -12.41
N GLY A 225 -3.82 18.71 -12.87
CA GLY A 225 -4.97 18.80 -13.78
C GLY A 225 -4.67 18.42 -15.23
N ARG A 226 -3.38 18.28 -15.60
CA ARG A 226 -3.00 17.72 -16.91
C ARG A 226 -3.33 16.23 -16.94
N ASP A 227 -3.69 15.71 -18.10
CA ASP A 227 -3.93 14.28 -18.29
C ASP A 227 -3.04 13.74 -19.42
N PRO A 228 -2.22 12.69 -19.19
CA PRO A 228 -1.46 12.04 -20.25
C PRO A 228 -2.36 11.31 -21.27
N LYS A 229 -3.67 11.21 -21.03
CA LYS A 229 -4.68 10.67 -21.95
C LYS A 229 -5.52 11.77 -22.65
N ASP A 230 -5.19 13.07 -22.47
CA ASP A 230 -5.78 14.12 -23.31
C ASP A 230 -5.08 14.12 -24.68
N TRP A 231 -5.68 13.44 -25.65
CA TRP A 231 -5.16 13.28 -27.01
C TRP A 231 -5.49 14.46 -27.95
N ASN A 232 -6.07 15.55 -27.43
CA ASN A 232 -6.34 16.74 -28.24
C ASN A 232 -5.05 17.41 -28.75
N ALA A 233 -5.17 18.19 -29.82
CA ALA A 233 -4.03 18.94 -30.38
C ALA A 233 -3.42 19.97 -29.40
N HIS A 234 -4.21 20.42 -28.42
CA HIS A 234 -3.83 21.38 -27.39
C HIS A 234 -4.34 20.88 -26.01
N PRO A 235 -3.65 19.90 -25.38
CA PRO A 235 -4.05 19.38 -24.09
C PRO A 235 -3.72 20.39 -23.00
N ARG A 236 -4.71 20.76 -22.19
CA ARG A 236 -4.61 21.79 -21.14
C ARG A 236 -5.09 21.26 -19.79
N PRO A 237 -4.57 21.75 -18.65
CA PRO A 237 -5.01 21.27 -17.34
C PRO A 237 -6.51 21.54 -17.16
N ARG A 238 -7.29 20.51 -16.83
CA ARG A 238 -8.75 20.58 -16.74
C ARG A 238 -9.25 20.05 -15.40
N ILE A 239 -10.15 20.80 -14.77
CA ILE A 239 -10.80 20.39 -13.52
C ILE A 239 -12.32 20.53 -13.62
N TYR A 240 -13.01 19.47 -13.22
CA TYR A 240 -14.46 19.33 -13.24
C TYR A 240 -15.05 19.44 -11.83
N ILE A 241 -15.95 20.40 -11.64
CA ILE A 241 -16.55 20.74 -10.35
C ILE A 241 -18.03 20.29 -10.30
N PRO A 242 -18.47 19.59 -9.25
CA PRO A 242 -19.87 19.21 -9.10
C PRO A 242 -20.76 20.40 -8.78
N ARG A 243 -22.01 20.36 -9.24
CA ARG A 243 -23.03 21.42 -9.00
C ARG A 243 -23.30 21.70 -7.52
N GLY A 244 -23.05 20.73 -6.65
CA GLY A 244 -23.18 20.86 -5.19
C GLY A 244 -21.99 21.48 -4.46
N ALA A 245 -20.93 21.91 -5.16
CA ALA A 245 -19.76 22.58 -4.58
C ALA A 245 -19.44 23.93 -5.31
N PRO A 246 -20.38 24.90 -5.32
CA PRO A 246 -20.23 26.13 -6.08
C PRO A 246 -19.09 27.04 -5.58
N GLU A 247 -18.76 26.98 -4.30
CA GLU A 247 -17.60 27.66 -3.71
C GLU A 247 -16.27 27.15 -4.28
N GLN A 248 -16.12 25.84 -4.53
CA GLN A 248 -14.95 25.32 -5.24
C GLN A 248 -14.89 25.81 -6.69
N HIS A 249 -16.03 25.91 -7.39
CA HIS A 249 -16.04 26.47 -8.75
C HIS A 249 -15.59 27.93 -8.74
N ALA A 250 -16.07 28.74 -7.79
CA ALA A 250 -15.62 30.12 -7.62
C ALA A 250 -14.10 30.19 -7.37
N TYR A 251 -13.58 29.35 -6.48
CA TYR A 251 -12.15 29.24 -6.18
C TYR A 251 -11.31 28.91 -7.43
N TYR A 252 -11.55 27.80 -8.12
CA TYR A 252 -10.76 27.44 -9.30
C TYR A 252 -10.93 28.48 -10.43
N THR A 253 -12.10 29.10 -10.56
CA THR A 253 -12.34 30.22 -11.49
C THR A 253 -11.56 31.49 -11.13
N ARG A 254 -11.28 31.74 -9.85
CA ARG A 254 -10.36 32.81 -9.42
C ARG A 254 -8.93 32.46 -9.82
N ILE A 255 -8.44 31.27 -9.44
CA ILE A 255 -7.09 30.79 -9.80
C ILE A 255 -6.84 30.90 -11.32
N ALA A 256 -7.79 30.48 -12.16
CA ALA A 256 -7.68 30.57 -13.62
C ALA A 256 -7.58 32.01 -14.17
N LYS A 257 -8.05 33.02 -13.44
CA LYS A 257 -7.95 34.45 -13.80
C LYS A 257 -6.68 35.10 -13.26
N GLU A 258 -6.23 34.67 -12.08
CA GLU A 258 -4.99 35.13 -11.44
C GLU A 258 -3.75 34.57 -12.14
N HIS A 259 -3.86 33.35 -12.67
CA HIS A 259 -2.81 32.61 -13.37
C HIS A 259 -3.20 32.25 -14.82
N PRO A 260 -3.43 33.24 -15.71
CA PRO A 260 -3.81 32.98 -17.10
C PRO A 260 -2.74 32.22 -17.90
N GLU A 261 -1.48 32.22 -17.45
CA GLU A 261 -0.38 31.42 -18.01
C GLU A 261 -0.54 29.90 -17.86
N VAL A 262 -1.49 29.45 -17.03
CA VAL A 262 -1.79 28.02 -16.80
C VAL A 262 -2.73 27.43 -17.86
N ASP A 263 -3.58 28.25 -18.47
CA ASP A 263 -4.74 27.81 -19.29
C ASP A 263 -5.60 26.75 -18.56
N LEU A 264 -5.99 27.06 -17.31
CA LEU A 264 -6.80 26.17 -16.48
C LEU A 264 -8.25 26.12 -16.97
N ASP A 265 -8.67 24.95 -17.45
CA ASP A 265 -10.02 24.67 -17.92
C ASP A 265 -10.92 24.27 -16.75
N VAL A 266 -11.61 25.25 -16.16
CA VAL A 266 -12.56 25.05 -15.06
C VAL A 266 -13.95 24.78 -15.63
N GLN A 267 -14.46 23.57 -15.42
CA GLN A 267 -15.72 23.12 -15.98
C GLN A 267 -16.72 22.69 -14.91
N TRP A 268 -18.00 22.95 -15.15
CA TRP A 268 -19.08 22.35 -14.37
C TRP A 268 -19.40 20.94 -14.88
N LEU A 269 -19.67 20.03 -13.94
CA LEU A 269 -20.32 18.76 -14.28
C LEU A 269 -21.82 18.95 -14.61
N ALA A 270 -22.40 17.94 -15.26
CA ALA A 270 -23.85 17.75 -15.33
C ALA A 270 -24.46 17.53 -13.92
N GLU A 271 -25.78 17.68 -13.81
CA GLU A 271 -26.50 17.40 -12.55
C GLU A 271 -26.50 15.90 -12.19
N ASP A 272 -26.54 15.02 -13.20
CA ASP A 272 -26.21 13.61 -13.06
C ASP A 272 -24.83 13.32 -13.69
N PRO A 273 -23.72 13.41 -12.92
CA PRO A 273 -22.39 13.07 -13.40
C PRO A 273 -22.18 11.55 -13.57
N SER A 274 -23.19 10.71 -13.34
CA SER A 274 -23.14 9.26 -13.59
C SER A 274 -23.84 8.83 -14.89
N ASN A 275 -24.42 9.75 -15.65
CA ASN A 275 -24.98 9.48 -16.97
C ASN A 275 -23.90 8.97 -17.94
N GLU A 276 -24.16 7.80 -18.55
CA GLU A 276 -23.14 7.03 -19.29
C GLU A 276 -22.80 7.63 -20.67
N GLU A 277 -23.74 8.34 -21.29
CA GLU A 277 -23.51 9.08 -22.54
C GLU A 277 -22.69 10.34 -22.30
N TYR A 278 -23.01 11.09 -21.23
CA TYR A 278 -22.24 12.24 -20.79
C TYR A 278 -20.80 11.85 -20.45
N VAL A 279 -20.60 10.77 -19.68
CA VAL A 279 -19.25 10.31 -19.31
C VAL A 279 -18.46 9.82 -20.54
N ARG A 280 -19.12 9.19 -21.53
CA ARG A 280 -18.49 8.91 -22.84
C ARG A 280 -18.07 10.19 -23.55
N ASP A 281 -18.92 11.21 -23.59
CA ASP A 281 -18.63 12.46 -24.31
C ASP A 281 -17.53 13.29 -23.64
N LEU A 282 -17.30 13.09 -22.33
CA LEU A 282 -16.12 13.60 -21.62
C LEU A 282 -14.79 12.93 -22.05
N ASN A 283 -14.81 11.88 -22.88
CA ASN A 283 -13.58 11.29 -23.42
C ASN A 283 -12.88 12.20 -24.44
N ASP A 284 -13.63 13.07 -25.12
CA ASP A 284 -13.08 14.10 -26.03
C ASP A 284 -12.53 15.32 -25.24
N ALA A 285 -12.78 15.40 -23.92
CA ALA A 285 -12.32 16.48 -23.04
C ALA A 285 -12.01 15.97 -21.60
N PRO A 286 -11.05 15.05 -21.41
CA PRO A 286 -10.80 14.44 -20.11
C PRO A 286 -10.29 15.46 -19.08
N GLY A 287 -10.46 15.16 -17.79
CA GLY A 287 -9.99 16.04 -16.72
C GLY A 287 -10.01 15.43 -15.33
N LEU A 288 -9.41 16.15 -14.40
CA LEU A 288 -9.40 15.86 -12.97
C LEU A 288 -10.77 16.20 -12.36
N LEU A 289 -11.23 15.39 -11.41
CA LEU A 289 -12.42 15.68 -10.62
C LEU A 289 -12.02 16.33 -9.29
N ALA A 290 -12.79 17.34 -8.90
CA ALA A 290 -12.67 17.97 -7.59
C ALA A 290 -12.78 16.97 -6.43
N LEU A 291 -12.17 17.31 -5.30
CA LEU A 291 -12.21 16.56 -4.05
C LEU A 291 -12.49 17.52 -2.87
N GLU A 292 -12.64 16.98 -1.66
CA GLU A 292 -12.88 17.79 -0.46
C GLU A 292 -11.77 18.84 -0.20
N MET A 293 -12.18 20.05 0.20
CA MET A 293 -11.30 21.19 0.47
C MET A 293 -11.67 21.88 1.79
N GLU A 294 -10.68 22.40 2.52
CA GLU A 294 -10.89 23.24 3.70
C GLU A 294 -10.85 24.74 3.31
N ARG A 295 -11.78 25.54 3.86
CA ARG A 295 -11.66 27.02 3.82
C ARG A 295 -10.61 27.44 4.84
N ILE A 296 -9.65 28.26 4.41
CA ILE A 296 -8.49 28.64 5.22
C ILE A 296 -8.60 30.07 5.78
N HIS A 297 -8.88 31.03 4.91
CA HIS A 297 -9.12 32.44 5.23
C HIS A 297 -9.89 33.07 4.08
N ASP A 298 -10.14 34.38 4.13
CA ASP A 298 -10.67 35.13 3.01
C ASP A 298 -9.54 35.97 2.38
N THR A 299 -9.62 36.20 1.07
CA THR A 299 -8.65 37.02 0.32
C THR A 299 -8.66 38.48 0.79
N LYS A 300 -7.71 39.30 0.31
CA LYS A 300 -7.67 40.74 0.64
C LYS A 300 -8.91 41.48 0.12
N GLU A 301 -9.54 40.91 -0.89
CA GLU A 301 -10.74 41.34 -1.58
C GLU A 301 -12.02 40.85 -0.87
N GLY A 302 -11.90 39.98 0.14
CA GLY A 302 -13.00 39.46 0.95
C GLY A 302 -13.68 38.20 0.41
N GLU A 303 -13.09 37.53 -0.57
CA GLU A 303 -13.62 36.26 -1.10
C GLU A 303 -13.10 35.05 -0.31
N PRO A 304 -13.90 33.99 -0.07
CA PRO A 304 -13.39 32.76 0.55
C PRO A 304 -12.22 32.13 -0.21
N ASP A 305 -11.21 31.67 0.52
CA ASP A 305 -10.02 30.99 0.01
C ASP A 305 -9.87 29.57 0.60
N PHE A 306 -9.36 28.66 -0.23
CA PHE A 306 -9.43 27.22 0.02
C PHE A 306 -8.09 26.51 -0.18
N ARG A 307 -7.92 25.41 0.53
CA ARG A 307 -6.80 24.47 0.41
C ARG A 307 -7.35 23.06 0.23
N GLY A 308 -6.79 22.27 -0.68
CA GLY A 308 -7.17 20.87 -0.83
C GLY A 308 -6.74 20.08 0.41
N LEU A 309 -7.54 19.12 0.86
CA LEU A 309 -7.04 18.20 1.89
C LEU A 309 -5.94 17.32 1.27
N PRO A 310 -4.80 17.07 1.95
CA PRO A 310 -3.76 16.19 1.43
C PRO A 310 -4.11 14.71 1.62
N PHE A 311 -3.84 13.90 0.59
CA PHE A 311 -4.09 12.46 0.50
C PHE A 311 -2.83 11.71 0.05
N VAL A 312 -2.88 10.38 -0.01
CA VAL A 312 -1.79 9.51 -0.50
C VAL A 312 -2.21 8.85 -1.81
N VAL A 313 -1.25 8.62 -2.70
CA VAL A 313 -1.44 7.91 -3.97
C VAL A 313 -0.65 6.60 -4.01
N PRO A 314 -1.04 5.62 -4.85
CA PRO A 314 -0.35 4.34 -4.94
C PRO A 314 1.13 4.46 -5.37
N GLY A 315 1.44 5.48 -6.19
CA GLY A 315 2.81 5.84 -6.59
C GLY A 315 3.16 5.51 -8.04
N GLY A 316 4.40 5.82 -8.43
CA GLY A 316 4.87 5.64 -9.81
C GLY A 316 4.11 6.55 -10.77
N ARG A 317 3.35 5.96 -11.71
CA ARG A 317 2.57 6.73 -12.70
C ARG A 317 1.28 7.34 -12.15
N PHE A 318 0.79 6.88 -11.00
CA PHE A 318 -0.52 7.25 -10.45
C PHE A 318 -0.42 8.54 -9.62
N ASN A 319 -1.28 9.52 -9.89
CA ASN A 319 -1.33 10.82 -9.18
C ASN A 319 -2.73 11.19 -8.66
N GLU A 320 -3.70 10.34 -8.90
CA GLU A 320 -5.09 10.41 -8.50
C GLU A 320 -5.32 9.73 -7.14
N LEU A 321 -6.38 10.12 -6.43
CA LEU A 321 -6.88 9.36 -5.29
C LEU A 321 -7.56 8.07 -5.79
N TYR A 322 -7.05 6.90 -5.38
CA TYR A 322 -7.63 5.58 -5.71
C TYR A 322 -8.48 5.03 -4.56
N GLY A 323 -9.53 4.28 -4.88
CA GLY A 323 -10.55 3.81 -3.93
C GLY A 323 -10.04 2.83 -2.86
N TRP A 324 -9.63 1.63 -3.27
CA TRP A 324 -9.25 0.56 -2.33
C TRP A 324 -7.80 0.65 -1.83
N ASP A 325 -6.89 1.24 -2.61
CA ASP A 325 -5.49 1.47 -2.26
C ASP A 325 -5.38 2.32 -0.98
N SER A 326 -6.14 3.41 -0.90
CA SER A 326 -6.10 4.33 0.23
C SER A 326 -6.61 3.73 1.54
N TYR A 327 -7.43 2.67 1.52
CA TYR A 327 -7.70 1.88 2.73
C TYR A 327 -6.44 1.13 3.18
N MET A 328 -5.75 0.44 2.27
CA MET A 328 -4.51 -0.28 2.60
C MET A 328 -3.44 0.67 3.12
N GLU A 329 -3.25 1.81 2.45
CA GLU A 329 -2.36 2.91 2.88
C GLU A 329 -2.73 3.44 4.27
N SER A 330 -4.02 3.63 4.56
CA SER A 330 -4.47 4.14 5.87
C SER A 330 -3.98 3.29 7.04
N LEU A 331 -3.88 1.97 6.88
CA LEU A 331 -3.35 1.06 7.91
C LEU A 331 -1.88 1.37 8.23
N GLY A 332 -1.05 1.57 7.19
CA GLY A 332 0.36 1.94 7.34
C GLY A 332 0.56 3.38 7.81
N LEU A 333 -0.32 4.30 7.43
CA LEU A 333 -0.33 5.70 7.89
C LEU A 333 -0.70 5.80 9.38
N ILE A 334 -1.70 5.04 9.82
CA ILE A 334 -2.14 4.98 11.22
C ILE A 334 -1.02 4.45 12.13
N ILE A 335 -0.38 3.32 11.76
CA ILE A 335 0.77 2.79 12.53
C ILE A 335 1.96 3.78 12.57
N HIS A 336 2.10 4.63 11.55
CA HIS A 336 3.11 5.70 11.51
C HIS A 336 2.63 7.05 12.09
N ASN A 337 1.50 7.07 12.81
CA ASN A 337 0.90 8.25 13.44
C ASN A 337 0.58 9.41 12.46
N LYS A 338 0.38 9.11 11.18
CA LYS A 338 -0.06 10.06 10.13
C LYS A 338 -1.58 10.04 9.94
N VAL A 339 -2.32 9.94 11.04
CA VAL A 339 -3.78 9.73 11.07
C VAL A 339 -4.54 10.81 10.28
N HIS A 340 -4.02 12.04 10.22
CA HIS A 340 -4.58 13.14 9.43
C HIS A 340 -4.70 12.81 7.92
N LEU A 341 -3.73 12.12 7.31
CA LEU A 341 -3.82 11.72 5.90
C LEU A 341 -4.93 10.68 5.69
N ALA A 342 -5.08 9.73 6.60
CA ALA A 342 -6.18 8.75 6.56
C ALA A 342 -7.56 9.42 6.76
N LYS A 343 -7.65 10.39 7.68
CA LYS A 343 -8.85 11.22 7.92
C LYS A 343 -9.27 11.98 6.67
N ASN A 344 -8.31 12.65 6.00
CA ASN A 344 -8.55 13.37 4.76
C ASN A 344 -9.06 12.47 3.63
N MET A 345 -8.48 11.26 3.47
CA MET A 345 -8.94 10.30 2.45
C MET A 345 -10.36 9.82 2.70
N VAL A 346 -10.75 9.59 3.96
CA VAL A 346 -12.17 9.32 4.32
C VAL A 346 -13.07 10.52 3.97
N GLN A 347 -12.62 11.76 4.22
CA GLN A 347 -13.37 12.97 3.84
C GLN A 347 -13.52 13.12 2.33
N HIS A 348 -12.48 12.84 1.54
CA HIS A 348 -12.58 12.80 0.08
C HIS A 348 -13.56 11.72 -0.41
N PHE A 349 -13.61 10.54 0.22
CA PHE A 349 -14.60 9.52 -0.10
C PHE A 349 -16.03 9.94 0.27
N CYS A 350 -16.22 10.65 1.38
CA CYS A 350 -17.51 11.29 1.71
C CYS A 350 -17.93 12.29 0.64
N PHE A 351 -17.01 13.13 0.15
CA PHE A 351 -17.24 14.09 -0.94
C PHE A 351 -17.59 13.36 -2.25
N CYS A 352 -16.84 12.32 -2.64
CA CYS A 352 -17.14 11.51 -3.83
C CYS A 352 -18.52 10.84 -3.76
N ILE A 353 -18.92 10.28 -2.61
CA ILE A 353 -20.27 9.71 -2.46
C ILE A 353 -21.35 10.80 -2.40
N LYS A 354 -21.06 11.98 -1.83
CA LYS A 354 -21.97 13.13 -1.83
C LYS A 354 -22.25 13.59 -3.26
N HIS A 355 -21.21 13.81 -4.07
CA HIS A 355 -21.29 14.53 -5.35
C HIS A 355 -21.23 13.65 -6.62
N TYR A 356 -20.56 12.50 -6.58
CA TYR A 356 -20.44 11.54 -7.69
C TYR A 356 -21.19 10.23 -7.43
N GLY A 357 -21.85 10.12 -6.26
CA GLY A 357 -22.73 9.02 -5.86
C GLY A 357 -22.04 7.73 -5.41
N LYS A 358 -20.70 7.66 -5.49
CA LYS A 358 -19.87 6.48 -5.19
C LYS A 358 -18.43 6.90 -4.88
N ILE A 359 -17.65 6.07 -4.20
CA ILE A 359 -16.19 6.09 -4.29
C ILE A 359 -15.80 5.76 -5.74
N LEU A 360 -14.98 6.61 -6.36
CA LEU A 360 -14.52 6.39 -7.73
C LEU A 360 -13.33 5.44 -7.76
N ASN A 361 -13.13 4.77 -8.90
CA ASN A 361 -11.92 4.00 -9.18
C ASN A 361 -10.66 4.89 -9.00
N ALA A 362 -10.69 6.07 -9.62
CA ALA A 362 -9.85 7.22 -9.27
C ALA A 362 -10.55 8.56 -9.64
N ASN A 363 -10.06 9.72 -9.20
CA ASN A 363 -10.74 11.02 -9.39
C ASN A 363 -10.52 11.66 -10.79
N ARG A 364 -10.85 10.96 -11.88
CA ARG A 364 -10.86 11.48 -13.27
C ARG A 364 -12.22 11.22 -13.95
N THR A 365 -12.57 12.02 -14.96
CA THR A 365 -13.87 11.93 -15.66
C THR A 365 -14.23 10.53 -16.16
N TYR A 366 -13.29 9.83 -16.80
CA TYR A 366 -13.48 8.47 -17.33
C TYR A 366 -13.68 7.38 -16.26
N TYR A 367 -13.56 7.70 -14.97
CA TYR A 367 -13.91 6.81 -13.87
C TYR A 367 -15.31 7.10 -13.26
N LEU A 368 -16.05 8.13 -13.71
CA LEU A 368 -17.34 8.54 -13.08
C LEU A 368 -18.39 7.43 -12.97
N CYS A 369 -18.42 6.49 -13.91
CA CYS A 369 -19.33 5.33 -13.91
C CYS A 369 -18.81 4.11 -13.13
N ARG A 370 -17.55 4.13 -12.66
CA ARG A 370 -16.82 2.96 -12.13
C ARG A 370 -16.26 3.18 -10.73
N THR A 371 -16.44 2.20 -9.86
CA THR A 371 -15.97 2.23 -8.47
C THR A 371 -14.78 1.26 -8.26
N GLN A 372 -14.52 0.86 -7.01
CA GLN A 372 -13.53 -0.12 -6.57
C GLN A 372 -14.06 -0.86 -5.32
N PRO A 373 -13.40 -1.93 -4.83
CA PRO A 373 -13.86 -2.69 -3.66
C PRO A 373 -14.09 -1.79 -2.42
N PRO A 374 -15.28 -1.84 -1.78
CA PRO A 374 -15.69 -0.83 -0.80
C PRO A 374 -15.15 -1.10 0.62
N PHE A 375 -14.40 -0.15 1.19
CA PHE A 375 -13.76 -0.27 2.51
C PHE A 375 -14.06 0.88 3.48
N LEU A 376 -14.97 1.81 3.14
CA LEU A 376 -15.14 3.09 3.86
C LEU A 376 -15.47 2.92 5.35
N THR A 377 -16.27 1.92 5.73
CA THR A 377 -16.69 1.73 7.14
C THR A 377 -15.51 1.35 8.03
N ASP A 378 -14.73 0.33 7.66
CA ASP A 378 -13.55 -0.09 8.43
C ASP A 378 -12.46 0.99 8.43
N MET A 379 -12.30 1.72 7.32
CA MET A 379 -11.40 2.87 7.21
C MET A 379 -11.78 4.00 8.18
N ALA A 380 -13.05 4.41 8.18
CA ALA A 380 -13.55 5.49 9.00
C ALA A 380 -13.53 5.15 10.50
N ILE A 381 -13.87 3.90 10.87
CA ILE A 381 -13.80 3.43 12.26
C ILE A 381 -12.35 3.43 12.76
N ARG A 382 -11.39 2.95 11.96
CA ARG A 382 -9.96 2.94 12.33
C ARG A 382 -9.37 4.34 12.51
N VAL A 383 -9.79 5.30 11.69
CA VAL A 383 -9.45 6.71 11.91
C VAL A 383 -10.12 7.21 13.19
N TYR A 384 -11.42 6.96 13.34
CA TYR A 384 -12.23 7.44 14.47
C TYR A 384 -11.65 7.03 15.82
N GLU A 385 -11.29 5.77 16.03
CA GLU A 385 -10.72 5.32 17.31
C GLU A 385 -9.38 6.02 17.64
N LYS A 386 -8.61 6.47 16.64
CA LYS A 386 -7.40 7.29 16.86
C LYS A 386 -7.68 8.78 17.05
N ILE A 387 -8.82 9.30 16.57
CA ILE A 387 -9.22 10.71 16.71
C ILE A 387 -10.35 10.92 17.72
N LYS A 388 -10.76 9.91 18.50
CA LYS A 388 -11.99 9.91 19.32
C LYS A 388 -12.10 11.05 20.33
N GLN A 389 -10.96 11.64 20.71
CA GLN A 389 -10.84 12.78 21.62
C GLN A 389 -10.77 14.15 20.91
N GLU A 390 -10.73 14.19 19.57
CA GLU A 390 -10.74 15.44 18.78
C GLU A 390 -12.15 16.04 18.70
N PRO A 391 -12.28 17.39 18.77
CA PRO A 391 -13.53 18.06 18.42
C PRO A 391 -14.02 17.67 17.02
N GLY A 392 -15.31 17.33 16.90
CA GLY A 392 -15.92 16.92 15.64
C GLY A 392 -15.62 15.49 15.19
N ALA A 393 -14.87 14.68 15.96
CA ALA A 393 -14.60 13.27 15.61
C ALA A 393 -15.88 12.44 15.41
N LYS A 394 -16.90 12.70 16.21
CA LYS A 394 -18.22 12.03 16.12
C LYS A 394 -19.00 12.47 14.86
N ASP A 395 -18.86 13.71 14.41
CA ASP A 395 -19.45 14.20 13.16
C ASP A 395 -18.71 13.70 11.92
N PHE A 396 -17.38 13.54 12.00
CA PHE A 396 -16.58 12.84 10.99
C PHE A 396 -17.08 11.40 10.81
N LEU A 397 -17.21 10.64 11.91
CA LEU A 397 -17.74 9.27 11.88
C LEU A 397 -19.18 9.24 11.34
N ARG A 398 -20.04 10.15 11.81
CA ARG A 398 -21.43 10.26 11.34
C ARG A 398 -21.49 10.49 9.83
N THR A 399 -20.66 11.38 9.31
CA THR A 399 -20.59 11.70 7.87
C THR A 399 -20.12 10.50 7.06
N ALA A 400 -19.10 9.79 7.53
CA ALA A 400 -18.58 8.59 6.86
C ALA A 400 -19.59 7.42 6.85
N ILE A 401 -20.33 7.21 7.95
CA ILE A 401 -21.39 6.19 8.00
C ILE A 401 -22.59 6.59 7.12
N LEU A 402 -23.00 7.86 7.12
CA LEU A 402 -24.04 8.36 6.21
C LEU A 402 -23.64 8.23 4.72
N ALA A 403 -22.37 8.48 4.39
CA ALA A 403 -21.82 8.21 3.07
C ALA A 403 -21.85 6.71 2.73
N ALA A 404 -21.35 5.84 3.62
CA ALA A 404 -21.37 4.39 3.42
C ALA A 404 -22.79 3.83 3.21
N ILE A 405 -23.78 4.36 3.94
CA ILE A 405 -25.21 4.04 3.77
C ILE A 405 -25.72 4.47 2.38
N LYS A 406 -25.42 5.71 1.95
CA LYS A 406 -25.79 6.21 0.61
C LYS A 406 -25.21 5.36 -0.51
N GLU A 407 -23.93 4.99 -0.39
CA GLU A 407 -23.22 4.14 -1.34
C GLU A 407 -23.78 2.71 -1.37
N TYR A 408 -23.98 2.09 -0.20
CA TYR A 408 -24.57 0.75 -0.07
C TYR A 408 -25.89 0.66 -0.84
N TYR A 409 -26.81 1.61 -0.65
CA TYR A 409 -28.10 1.62 -1.35
C TYR A 409 -28.00 1.97 -2.84
N ASN A 410 -27.32 3.07 -3.19
CA ASN A 410 -27.34 3.61 -4.56
C ASN A 410 -26.39 2.89 -5.54
N VAL A 411 -25.39 2.15 -5.04
CA VAL A 411 -24.33 1.54 -5.86
C VAL A 411 -24.38 0.02 -5.79
N TRP A 412 -24.37 -0.54 -4.58
CA TRP A 412 -24.13 -1.97 -4.36
C TRP A 412 -25.39 -2.81 -4.24
N MET A 413 -26.45 -2.24 -3.65
CA MET A 413 -27.80 -2.83 -3.56
C MET A 413 -28.77 -2.22 -4.59
N SER A 414 -28.22 -1.68 -5.68
CA SER A 414 -28.96 -1.17 -6.84
C SER A 414 -28.61 -1.95 -8.10
N SER A 415 -29.56 -2.02 -9.03
CA SER A 415 -29.31 -2.47 -10.41
C SER A 415 -28.26 -1.55 -11.07
N PRO A 416 -27.32 -2.06 -11.88
CA PRO A 416 -27.19 -3.45 -12.34
C PRO A 416 -26.33 -4.37 -11.46
N ARG A 417 -25.68 -3.83 -10.41
CA ARG A 417 -24.74 -4.58 -9.55
C ARG A 417 -25.45 -5.61 -8.68
N TYR A 418 -26.56 -5.23 -8.06
CA TYR A 418 -27.40 -6.15 -7.29
C TYR A 418 -28.10 -7.16 -8.22
N ASP A 419 -28.00 -8.45 -7.88
CA ASP A 419 -28.78 -9.51 -8.51
C ASP A 419 -29.97 -9.89 -7.60
N PRO A 420 -31.23 -9.68 -8.04
CA PRO A 420 -32.41 -10.00 -7.25
C PRO A 420 -32.69 -11.51 -7.14
N GLU A 421 -32.05 -12.39 -7.93
CA GLU A 421 -32.26 -13.84 -7.82
C GLU A 421 -31.39 -14.49 -6.73
N SER A 422 -30.08 -14.22 -6.72
CA SER A 422 -29.19 -14.67 -5.64
C SER A 422 -29.31 -13.82 -4.37
N GLY A 423 -29.75 -12.56 -4.49
CA GLY A 423 -29.73 -11.58 -3.40
C GLY A 423 -28.33 -11.02 -3.08
N LEU A 424 -27.34 -11.31 -3.93
CA LEU A 424 -25.95 -10.88 -3.79
C LEU A 424 -25.60 -9.76 -4.78
N SER A 425 -24.43 -9.14 -4.59
CA SER A 425 -23.94 -8.05 -5.45
C SER A 425 -22.76 -8.50 -6.31
N ARG A 426 -22.60 -7.85 -7.46
CA ARG A 426 -21.59 -8.11 -8.50
C ARG A 426 -20.85 -6.82 -8.84
N TYR A 427 -19.60 -6.89 -9.28
CA TYR A 427 -19.01 -5.77 -10.01
C TYR A 427 -19.67 -5.72 -11.39
N ARG A 428 -20.33 -4.62 -11.71
CA ARG A 428 -21.07 -4.46 -12.98
C ARG A 428 -21.11 -2.98 -13.33
N ALA A 429 -19.91 -2.46 -13.59
CA ALA A 429 -19.66 -1.07 -13.89
C ALA A 429 -20.48 -0.58 -15.09
N GLN A 430 -21.05 0.61 -14.92
CA GLN A 430 -21.71 1.37 -15.98
C GLN A 430 -20.64 1.99 -16.91
N GLY A 431 -21.08 2.51 -18.06
CA GLY A 431 -20.25 3.20 -19.05
C GLY A 431 -20.44 2.63 -20.45
N LEU A 432 -20.30 3.47 -21.48
CA LEU A 432 -20.48 3.11 -22.89
C LEU A 432 -19.15 3.09 -23.64
N GLY A 433 -19.07 2.23 -24.66
CA GLY A 433 -17.93 2.17 -25.59
C GLY A 433 -16.64 1.59 -25.02
N VAL A 434 -15.53 1.86 -25.72
CA VAL A 434 -14.16 1.48 -25.36
C VAL A 434 -13.64 2.37 -24.22
N PRO A 435 -13.05 1.82 -23.15
CA PRO A 435 -12.39 2.60 -22.09
C PRO A 435 -11.24 3.48 -22.67
N PRO A 436 -11.24 4.80 -22.43
CA PRO A 436 -10.26 5.72 -23.01
C PRO A 436 -8.90 5.71 -22.30
N GLU A 437 -8.83 5.18 -21.08
CA GLU A 437 -7.66 5.29 -20.20
C GLU A 437 -6.58 4.23 -20.45
N THR A 438 -6.86 3.26 -21.33
CA THR A 438 -5.92 2.21 -21.74
C THR A 438 -4.95 2.68 -22.82
N GLU A 439 -3.83 1.98 -22.97
CA GLU A 439 -2.89 2.20 -24.08
C GLU A 439 -3.60 2.03 -25.44
N ALA A 440 -3.27 2.86 -26.44
CA ALA A 440 -4.04 2.95 -27.69
C ALA A 440 -4.12 1.62 -28.49
N SER A 441 -3.14 0.74 -28.32
CA SER A 441 -3.09 -0.61 -28.93
C SER A 441 -3.69 -1.72 -28.06
N HIS A 442 -4.07 -1.44 -26.81
CA HIS A 442 -4.51 -2.44 -25.82
C HIS A 442 -5.65 -3.33 -26.34
N PHE A 443 -6.70 -2.69 -26.89
CA PHE A 443 -7.84 -3.37 -27.48
C PHE A 443 -7.73 -3.61 -28.99
N GLU A 444 -6.58 -3.29 -29.63
CA GLU A 444 -6.44 -3.35 -31.09
C GLU A 444 -6.70 -4.75 -31.65
N HIS A 445 -6.25 -5.78 -30.92
CA HIS A 445 -6.45 -7.18 -31.25
C HIS A 445 -7.93 -7.62 -31.14
N VAL A 446 -8.71 -7.01 -30.25
CA VAL A 446 -10.16 -7.28 -30.06
C VAL A 446 -10.99 -6.53 -31.10
N LEU A 447 -10.66 -5.27 -31.37
CA LEU A 447 -11.45 -4.36 -32.20
C LEU A 447 -11.17 -4.50 -33.71
N SER A 448 -9.94 -4.83 -34.11
CA SER A 448 -9.55 -4.95 -35.52
C SER A 448 -10.36 -5.98 -36.34
N PRO A 449 -10.77 -7.15 -35.81
CA PRO A 449 -11.70 -8.05 -36.49
C PRO A 449 -13.04 -7.39 -36.82
N TYR A 450 -13.62 -6.60 -35.90
CA TYR A 450 -14.89 -5.91 -36.12
C TYR A 450 -14.75 -4.71 -37.07
N ALA A 451 -13.66 -3.93 -36.98
CA ALA A 451 -13.38 -2.87 -37.96
C ALA A 451 -13.32 -3.43 -39.39
N LYS A 452 -12.69 -4.60 -39.58
CA LYS A 452 -12.66 -5.34 -40.86
C LYS A 452 -14.04 -5.88 -41.27
N LYS A 453 -14.82 -6.43 -40.33
CA LYS A 453 -16.22 -6.89 -40.55
C LYS A 453 -17.10 -5.79 -41.13
N HIS A 454 -16.89 -4.53 -40.70
CA HIS A 454 -17.65 -3.35 -41.16
C HIS A 454 -16.99 -2.55 -42.29
N ASN A 455 -15.83 -2.97 -42.81
CA ASN A 455 -15.06 -2.24 -43.83
C ASN A 455 -14.70 -0.79 -43.42
N LEU A 456 -14.51 -0.53 -42.13
CA LEU A 456 -14.12 0.77 -41.58
C LEU A 456 -12.64 0.83 -41.22
N SER A 457 -12.11 2.05 -41.10
CA SER A 457 -10.82 2.25 -40.40
C SER A 457 -10.98 1.94 -38.91
N TYR A 458 -9.87 1.65 -38.23
CA TYR A 458 -9.86 1.37 -36.80
C TYR A 458 -10.49 2.53 -35.97
N GLN A 459 -10.15 3.77 -36.32
CA GLN A 459 -10.66 4.97 -35.64
C GLN A 459 -12.13 5.24 -35.97
N ASP A 460 -12.54 5.05 -37.23
CA ASP A 460 -13.94 5.21 -37.64
C ASP A 460 -14.83 4.13 -37.00
N PHE A 461 -14.33 2.90 -36.85
CA PHE A 461 -15.03 1.83 -36.14
C PHE A 461 -15.22 2.16 -34.66
N ILE A 462 -14.15 2.53 -33.94
CA ILE A 462 -14.25 2.93 -32.52
C ILE A 462 -15.24 4.08 -32.34
N ARG A 463 -15.18 5.11 -33.22
CA ARG A 463 -16.08 6.25 -33.14
C ARG A 463 -17.53 5.88 -33.48
N ALA A 464 -17.75 4.99 -34.44
CA ALA A 464 -19.09 4.51 -34.78
C ALA A 464 -19.68 3.62 -33.66
N TYR A 465 -18.86 2.80 -33.02
CA TYR A 465 -19.23 1.95 -31.89
C TYR A 465 -19.54 2.76 -30.63
N ASN A 466 -18.62 3.62 -30.17
CA ASN A 466 -18.80 4.44 -28.96
C ASN A 466 -20.08 5.30 -29.02
N TYR A 467 -20.36 5.89 -30.19
CA TYR A 467 -21.56 6.72 -30.41
C TYR A 467 -22.80 5.92 -30.90
N GLY A 468 -22.84 4.60 -30.69
CA GLY A 468 -24.03 3.76 -30.91
C GLY A 468 -24.52 3.65 -32.36
N LYS A 469 -23.68 4.01 -33.35
CA LYS A 469 -23.98 3.89 -34.79
C LYS A 469 -23.75 2.46 -35.31
N LEU A 470 -22.91 1.71 -34.61
CA LEU A 470 -22.75 0.26 -34.75
C LEU A 470 -23.05 -0.38 -33.39
N HIS A 471 -23.72 -1.52 -33.41
CA HIS A 471 -24.05 -2.33 -32.24
C HIS A 471 -23.53 -3.74 -32.47
N GLU A 472 -22.74 -4.24 -31.52
CA GLU A 472 -22.08 -5.54 -31.58
C GLU A 472 -22.21 -6.19 -30.20
N PRO A 473 -23.30 -6.96 -29.94
CA PRO A 473 -23.60 -7.46 -28.60
C PRO A 473 -22.47 -8.27 -27.93
N GLU A 474 -21.65 -8.96 -28.72
CA GLU A 474 -20.46 -9.69 -28.24
C GLU A 474 -19.38 -8.73 -27.71
N LEU A 475 -19.22 -7.57 -28.35
CA LEU A 475 -18.28 -6.52 -27.98
C LEU A 475 -18.81 -5.67 -26.81
N ASP A 476 -20.11 -5.37 -26.80
CA ASP A 476 -20.80 -4.73 -25.68
C ASP A 476 -20.65 -5.58 -24.40
N ASN A 477 -20.82 -6.90 -24.52
CA ASN A 477 -20.61 -7.84 -23.43
C ASN A 477 -19.14 -7.93 -23.00
N PHE A 478 -18.19 -8.00 -23.95
CA PHE A 478 -16.76 -7.95 -23.65
C PHE A 478 -16.38 -6.73 -22.81
N PHE A 479 -16.79 -5.52 -23.22
CA PHE A 479 -16.46 -4.31 -22.47
C PHE A 479 -17.23 -4.17 -21.15
N LEU A 480 -18.41 -4.79 -21.02
CA LEU A 480 -19.09 -4.92 -19.73
C LEU A 480 -18.27 -5.76 -18.74
N HIS A 481 -17.69 -6.88 -19.18
CA HIS A 481 -16.78 -7.67 -18.35
C HIS A 481 -15.47 -6.94 -18.07
N ASP A 482 -14.83 -6.28 -19.06
CA ASP A 482 -13.61 -5.47 -18.84
C ASP A 482 -13.81 -4.38 -17.78
N ARG A 483 -14.88 -3.58 -17.88
CA ARG A 483 -15.18 -2.55 -16.87
C ARG A 483 -15.47 -3.15 -15.50
N ALA A 484 -16.09 -4.34 -15.42
CA ALA A 484 -16.29 -5.06 -14.16
C ALA A 484 -14.98 -5.65 -13.59
N VAL A 485 -14.06 -6.13 -14.43
CA VAL A 485 -12.71 -6.55 -14.03
C VAL A 485 -11.96 -5.37 -13.40
N ARG A 486 -11.98 -4.18 -14.04
CA ARG A 486 -11.38 -2.93 -13.50
C ARG A 486 -12.07 -2.42 -12.23
N GLU A 487 -13.38 -2.65 -12.08
CA GLU A 487 -14.12 -2.31 -10.86
C GLU A 487 -13.81 -3.23 -9.68
N SER A 488 -13.34 -4.47 -9.95
CA SER A 488 -12.91 -5.41 -8.91
C SER A 488 -11.52 -5.13 -8.31
N GLY A 489 -10.76 -4.21 -8.92
CA GLY A 489 -9.33 -3.98 -8.63
C GLY A 489 -8.39 -5.10 -9.07
N HIS A 490 -8.91 -6.22 -9.58
CA HIS A 490 -8.13 -7.39 -10.01
C HIS A 490 -7.92 -7.41 -11.54
N ASP A 491 -7.67 -6.26 -12.17
CA ASP A 491 -7.40 -6.14 -13.60
C ASP A 491 -5.94 -6.51 -13.95
N THR A 492 -5.62 -7.65 -14.59
CA THR A 492 -6.50 -8.79 -14.95
C THR A 492 -6.16 -10.09 -14.21
N SER A 493 -7.15 -11.01 -14.16
CA SER A 493 -7.04 -12.39 -13.64
C SER A 493 -8.01 -13.31 -14.38
N TYR A 494 -7.59 -14.54 -14.67
CA TYR A 494 -8.41 -15.58 -15.28
C TYR A 494 -9.61 -16.04 -14.43
N ARG A 495 -9.73 -15.56 -13.17
CA ARG A 495 -10.96 -15.66 -12.37
C ARG A 495 -12.12 -14.84 -12.97
N LEU A 496 -11.81 -13.72 -13.62
CA LEU A 496 -12.77 -12.65 -13.95
C LEU A 496 -12.87 -12.34 -15.46
N GLU A 497 -11.83 -12.66 -16.24
CA GLU A 497 -11.77 -12.49 -17.69
C GLU A 497 -13.03 -13.04 -18.41
N ASN A 498 -13.77 -12.17 -19.12
CA ASN A 498 -15.02 -12.49 -19.83
C ASN A 498 -16.17 -13.07 -18.96
N VAL A 499 -16.10 -12.98 -17.62
CA VAL A 499 -17.16 -13.46 -16.71
C VAL A 499 -17.54 -12.48 -15.59
N ALA A 500 -16.65 -11.53 -15.24
CA ALA A 500 -16.77 -10.66 -14.06
C ALA A 500 -18.18 -10.09 -13.78
N ALA A 501 -18.80 -9.47 -14.80
CA ALA A 501 -20.11 -8.84 -14.70
C ALA A 501 -21.26 -9.75 -14.22
N ASP A 502 -21.16 -11.06 -14.42
CA ASP A 502 -22.16 -12.06 -14.00
C ASP A 502 -21.76 -12.82 -12.72
N LEU A 503 -20.54 -12.61 -12.19
CA LEU A 503 -20.10 -13.23 -10.94
C LEU A 503 -20.53 -12.40 -9.73
N ALA A 504 -21.33 -13.00 -8.85
CA ALA A 504 -21.39 -12.59 -7.45
C ALA A 504 -20.10 -13.10 -6.78
N VAL A 505 -19.18 -12.18 -6.49
CA VAL A 505 -17.82 -12.50 -6.04
C VAL A 505 -17.66 -12.44 -4.52
N VAL A 506 -16.78 -13.28 -3.97
CA VAL A 506 -16.57 -13.47 -2.53
C VAL A 506 -16.02 -12.19 -1.88
N ASP A 507 -15.11 -11.50 -2.57
CA ASP A 507 -14.50 -10.25 -2.13
C ASP A 507 -15.54 -9.14 -1.88
N LEU A 508 -16.34 -8.77 -2.90
CA LEU A 508 -17.37 -7.74 -2.79
C LEU A 508 -18.39 -8.07 -1.70
N ASN A 509 -18.89 -9.31 -1.67
CA ASN A 509 -19.91 -9.68 -0.70
C ASN A 509 -19.34 -9.78 0.73
N SER A 510 -18.03 -9.99 0.88
CA SER A 510 -17.32 -9.80 2.15
C SER A 510 -17.26 -8.32 2.57
N CYS A 511 -16.90 -7.42 1.66
CA CYS A 511 -16.94 -5.98 1.91
C CYS A 511 -18.35 -5.48 2.29
N LEU A 512 -19.40 -5.98 1.64
CA LEU A 512 -20.77 -5.58 1.94
C LEU A 512 -21.29 -6.13 3.28
N TYR A 513 -20.93 -7.36 3.67
CA TYR A 513 -21.18 -7.85 5.03
C TYR A 513 -20.44 -7.01 6.08
N LYS A 514 -19.22 -6.55 5.76
CA LYS A 514 -18.46 -5.67 6.65
C LYS A 514 -19.13 -4.30 6.77
N TYR A 515 -19.62 -3.70 5.69
CA TYR A 515 -20.47 -2.50 5.75
C TYR A 515 -21.71 -2.75 6.63
N GLU A 516 -22.44 -3.84 6.42
CA GLU A 516 -23.68 -4.15 7.16
C GLU A 516 -23.42 -4.30 8.67
N THR A 517 -22.36 -5.02 9.05
CA THR A 517 -22.00 -5.23 10.46
C THR A 517 -21.39 -3.99 11.13
N ASP A 518 -20.58 -3.20 10.41
CA ASP A 518 -20.03 -1.93 10.90
C ASP A 518 -21.13 -0.88 11.11
N ILE A 519 -22.04 -0.71 10.14
CA ILE A 519 -23.15 0.24 10.23
C ILE A 519 -24.09 -0.17 11.40
N ALA A 520 -24.42 -1.45 11.52
CA ALA A 520 -25.22 -1.95 12.65
C ALA A 520 -24.56 -1.63 14.00
N HIS A 521 -23.26 -1.90 14.14
CA HIS A 521 -22.50 -1.66 15.36
C HIS A 521 -22.42 -0.16 15.70
N ILE A 522 -21.98 0.68 14.75
CA ILE A 522 -21.74 2.11 15.02
C ILE A 522 -23.04 2.88 15.30
N ILE A 523 -24.17 2.50 14.67
CA ILE A 523 -25.47 3.09 15.05
C ILE A 523 -25.83 2.68 16.50
N ALA A 524 -25.51 1.46 16.94
CA ALA A 524 -25.79 1.00 18.29
C ALA A 524 -24.90 1.64 19.36
N THR A 525 -23.59 1.77 19.11
CA THR A 525 -22.61 2.22 20.12
C THR A 525 -22.38 3.73 20.13
N GLU A 526 -22.41 4.39 18.96
CA GLU A 526 -22.10 5.82 18.86
C GLU A 526 -23.32 6.69 18.55
N PHE A 527 -24.45 6.15 18.05
CA PHE A 527 -25.63 6.96 17.69
C PHE A 527 -26.93 6.51 18.38
N ASP A 528 -26.84 6.05 19.63
CA ASP A 528 -27.99 5.79 20.51
C ASP A 528 -29.08 4.88 19.89
N GLY A 529 -28.67 3.98 18.99
CA GLY A 529 -29.53 3.07 18.24
C GLY A 529 -30.30 3.70 17.05
N HIS A 530 -30.11 4.99 16.75
CA HIS A 530 -30.95 5.74 15.81
C HIS A 530 -30.17 6.80 15.01
N LEU A 531 -29.89 6.53 13.72
CA LEU A 531 -29.22 7.48 12.83
C LEU A 531 -30.19 8.07 11.80
N SER A 532 -30.58 9.34 11.97
CA SER A 532 -31.38 10.07 10.97
C SER A 532 -30.52 10.55 9.79
N VAL A 533 -30.96 10.23 8.58
CA VAL A 533 -30.29 10.46 7.30
C VAL A 533 -30.73 11.80 6.68
N PRO A 534 -29.85 12.81 6.54
CA PRO A 534 -30.18 14.10 5.91
C PRO A 534 -30.26 13.98 4.38
N ALA A 535 -30.83 14.99 3.72
CA ALA A 535 -31.08 14.99 2.27
C ALA A 535 -29.83 14.69 1.42
N ASP A 536 -28.70 15.35 1.68
CA ASP A 536 -27.41 15.17 0.98
C ASP A 536 -26.92 13.71 0.95
N PHE A 537 -27.26 12.95 2.01
CA PHE A 537 -26.86 11.56 2.21
C PHE A 537 -28.01 10.56 2.03
N CYS A 538 -29.18 11.00 1.56
CA CYS A 538 -30.31 10.11 1.32
C CYS A 538 -30.09 9.25 0.06
N ALA A 539 -30.60 8.02 0.09
CA ALA A 539 -30.61 7.13 -1.07
C ALA A 539 -31.74 7.51 -2.04
N LYS A 540 -31.58 7.24 -3.34
CA LYS A 540 -32.58 7.62 -4.38
C LYS A 540 -33.96 7.00 -4.12
N GLN A 541 -34.02 5.84 -3.45
CA GLN A 541 -35.27 5.17 -3.04
C GLN A 541 -35.85 5.59 -1.67
N HIS A 542 -35.18 6.46 -0.90
CA HIS A 542 -35.55 6.79 0.49
C HIS A 542 -36.06 8.23 0.63
N THR A 543 -36.75 8.51 1.74
CA THR A 543 -37.17 9.88 2.12
C THR A 543 -36.17 10.52 3.07
N PRO A 544 -35.78 11.80 2.84
CA PRO A 544 -34.94 12.54 3.79
C PRO A 544 -35.55 12.56 5.20
N GLY A 545 -34.70 12.39 6.21
CA GLY A 545 -35.11 12.24 7.61
C GLY A 545 -35.36 10.79 8.04
N CYS A 546 -35.33 9.79 7.13
CA CYS A 546 -35.45 8.38 7.49
C CYS A 546 -34.41 7.97 8.54
N VAL A 547 -34.80 7.10 9.46
CA VAL A 547 -33.96 6.65 10.59
C VAL A 547 -33.47 5.24 10.33
N GLU A 548 -32.15 5.07 10.28
CA GLU A 548 -31.48 3.78 10.23
C GLU A 548 -31.25 3.24 11.65
N THR A 549 -31.45 1.94 11.85
CA THR A 549 -31.39 1.28 13.17
C THR A 549 -30.58 -0.02 13.12
N PRO A 550 -29.91 -0.44 14.22
CA PRO A 550 -29.02 -1.60 14.21
C PRO A 550 -29.70 -2.91 13.78
N ALA A 551 -30.96 -3.11 14.17
CA ALA A 551 -31.71 -4.32 13.88
C ALA A 551 -31.83 -4.58 12.36
N THR A 552 -32.12 -3.53 11.58
CA THR A 552 -32.24 -3.60 10.11
C THR A 552 -30.94 -4.05 9.45
N TRP A 553 -29.79 -3.55 9.94
CA TRP A 553 -28.48 -3.87 9.38
C TRP A 553 -27.95 -5.22 9.85
N THR A 554 -28.17 -5.61 11.10
CA THR A 554 -27.91 -6.97 11.61
C THR A 554 -28.72 -8.02 10.84
N GLN A 555 -29.98 -7.74 10.49
CA GLN A 555 -30.80 -8.64 9.67
C GLN A 555 -30.22 -8.82 8.26
N ARG A 556 -29.69 -7.75 7.65
CA ARG A 556 -29.02 -7.81 6.33
C ARG A 556 -27.74 -8.64 6.39
N ALA A 557 -26.87 -8.37 7.36
CA ALA A 557 -25.65 -9.15 7.58
C ALA A 557 -25.96 -10.66 7.75
N ALA A 558 -26.93 -11.00 8.60
CA ALA A 558 -27.36 -12.38 8.79
C ALA A 558 -27.91 -13.02 7.50
N HIS A 559 -28.66 -12.26 6.70
CA HIS A 559 -29.16 -12.72 5.41
C HIS A 559 -28.03 -12.94 4.40
N ARG A 560 -27.12 -11.96 4.22
CA ARG A 560 -25.96 -12.08 3.32
C ARG A 560 -25.06 -13.24 3.70
N LYS A 561 -24.78 -13.44 4.99
CA LYS A 561 -24.04 -14.62 5.48
C LYS A 561 -24.70 -15.92 5.01
N ALA A 562 -26.02 -16.06 5.21
CA ALA A 562 -26.75 -17.26 4.81
C ALA A 562 -26.78 -17.46 3.27
N LEU A 563 -26.78 -16.40 2.48
CA LEU A 563 -26.66 -16.47 1.02
C LEU A 563 -25.25 -16.89 0.58
N MET A 564 -24.19 -16.34 1.19
CA MET A 564 -22.80 -16.73 0.91
C MET A 564 -22.51 -18.18 1.35
N ASP A 565 -22.98 -18.60 2.53
CA ASP A 565 -22.88 -19.99 2.98
C ASP A 565 -23.64 -20.97 2.06
N LYS A 566 -24.71 -20.52 1.40
CA LYS A 566 -25.51 -21.32 0.45
C LYS A 566 -24.90 -21.42 -0.94
N PHE A 567 -24.37 -20.32 -1.47
CA PHE A 567 -23.96 -20.21 -2.88
C PHE A 567 -22.45 -20.27 -3.09
N MET A 568 -21.64 -19.84 -2.11
CA MET A 568 -20.20 -19.64 -2.25
C MET A 568 -19.37 -20.63 -1.42
N TRP A 569 -19.83 -21.09 -0.25
CA TRP A 569 -19.09 -22.08 0.55
C TRP A 569 -19.06 -23.45 -0.14
N ASP A 570 -17.90 -24.09 -0.16
CA ASP A 570 -17.73 -25.52 -0.41
C ASP A 570 -17.05 -26.19 0.79
N GLU A 571 -17.74 -27.17 1.39
CA GLU A 571 -17.20 -27.94 2.50
C GLU A 571 -16.13 -28.96 2.07
N ALA A 572 -16.12 -29.43 0.82
CA ALA A 572 -15.13 -30.44 0.40
C ALA A 572 -13.70 -29.86 0.38
N THR A 573 -13.53 -28.71 -0.26
CA THR A 573 -12.27 -27.96 -0.29
C THR A 573 -12.10 -27.04 0.92
N GLY A 574 -13.18 -26.62 1.58
CA GLY A 574 -13.14 -25.67 2.69
C GLY A 574 -12.80 -24.25 2.25
N MET A 575 -13.39 -23.80 1.14
CA MET A 575 -13.20 -22.45 0.56
C MET A 575 -14.53 -21.78 0.26
N TYR A 576 -14.51 -20.45 0.15
CA TYR A 576 -15.54 -19.70 -0.54
C TYR A 576 -15.11 -19.48 -2.01
N PHE A 577 -15.95 -19.88 -2.95
CA PHE A 577 -15.82 -19.66 -4.40
C PHE A 577 -16.81 -18.60 -4.89
N ASP A 578 -16.48 -17.89 -5.96
CA ASP A 578 -17.41 -16.95 -6.60
C ASP A 578 -18.63 -17.70 -7.20
N TYR A 579 -19.81 -17.07 -7.23
CA TYR A 579 -21.04 -17.64 -7.77
C TYR A 579 -21.46 -16.95 -9.07
N ASP A 580 -21.58 -17.73 -10.14
CA ASP A 580 -22.04 -17.29 -11.44
C ASP A 580 -23.57 -17.16 -11.45
N THR A 581 -24.06 -15.91 -11.49
CA THR A 581 -25.50 -15.60 -11.47
C THR A 581 -26.20 -15.89 -12.80
N HIS A 582 -25.46 -15.92 -13.92
CA HIS A 582 -26.02 -16.21 -15.24
C HIS A 582 -26.18 -17.72 -15.44
N LEU A 583 -25.14 -18.51 -15.16
CA LEU A 583 -25.17 -19.98 -15.23
C LEU A 583 -25.66 -20.64 -13.94
N ARG A 584 -26.06 -19.84 -12.94
CA ARG A 584 -26.64 -20.22 -11.64
C ARG A 584 -25.85 -21.29 -10.88
N LYS A 585 -24.52 -21.21 -10.93
CA LYS A 585 -23.59 -22.23 -10.41
C LYS A 585 -22.44 -21.60 -9.63
N GLN A 586 -21.91 -22.35 -8.67
CA GLN A 586 -20.63 -22.00 -8.05
C GLN A 586 -19.49 -22.18 -9.08
N THR A 587 -18.48 -21.31 -9.01
CA THR A 587 -17.23 -21.44 -9.78
C THR A 587 -16.29 -22.47 -9.14
N GLY A 588 -15.15 -22.75 -9.77
CA GLY A 588 -14.08 -23.61 -9.23
C GLY A 588 -12.72 -22.92 -9.22
N TYR A 589 -12.68 -21.59 -9.13
CA TYR A 589 -11.45 -20.81 -9.17
C TYR A 589 -10.93 -20.55 -7.75
N GLU A 590 -9.88 -21.26 -7.37
CA GLU A 590 -9.24 -21.19 -6.05
C GLU A 590 -8.47 -19.86 -5.96
N SER A 591 -9.02 -18.87 -5.25
CA SER A 591 -8.44 -17.53 -5.07
C SER A 591 -8.26 -17.15 -3.60
N ALA A 592 -7.21 -16.39 -3.31
CA ALA A 592 -6.92 -15.86 -1.98
C ALA A 592 -8.01 -14.89 -1.45
N THR A 593 -8.94 -14.44 -2.30
CA THR A 593 -10.11 -13.68 -1.87
C THR A 593 -11.03 -14.48 -0.93
N THR A 594 -10.93 -15.81 -0.86
CA THR A 594 -11.61 -16.63 0.17
C THR A 594 -11.30 -16.17 1.60
N PHE A 595 -10.13 -15.59 1.86
CA PHE A 595 -9.77 -15.10 3.20
C PHE A 595 -10.43 -13.76 3.56
N TRP A 596 -11.08 -13.08 2.62
CA TRP A 596 -11.86 -11.86 2.91
C TRP A 596 -13.10 -12.19 3.74
N ALA A 597 -13.65 -13.41 3.63
CA ALA A 597 -14.70 -13.92 4.49
C ALA A 597 -14.25 -14.09 5.97
N LEU A 598 -12.94 -14.24 6.22
CA LEU A 598 -12.36 -14.15 7.55
C LEU A 598 -12.22 -12.69 7.99
N TRP A 599 -11.63 -11.81 7.17
CA TRP A 599 -11.49 -10.38 7.51
C TRP A 599 -12.84 -9.72 7.85
N ALA A 600 -13.88 -10.00 7.06
CA ALA A 600 -15.23 -9.48 7.27
C ALA A 600 -15.95 -10.12 8.46
N GLY A 601 -15.55 -11.32 8.91
CA GLY A 601 -16.23 -12.05 9.98
C GLY A 601 -17.49 -12.81 9.55
N ILE A 602 -17.53 -13.31 8.30
CA ILE A 602 -18.65 -14.10 7.75
C ILE A 602 -18.57 -15.55 8.19
N ALA A 603 -17.36 -16.12 8.21
CA ALA A 603 -17.17 -17.54 8.46
C ALA A 603 -17.58 -17.93 9.89
N SER A 604 -18.14 -19.12 10.07
CA SER A 604 -18.18 -19.76 11.39
C SER A 604 -16.76 -20.20 11.81
N PRO A 605 -16.49 -20.41 13.11
CA PRO A 605 -15.22 -20.99 13.58
C PRO A 605 -14.88 -22.34 12.93
N ALA A 606 -15.89 -23.13 12.55
CA ALA A 606 -15.71 -24.37 11.79
C ALA A 606 -15.19 -24.11 10.37
N GLN A 607 -15.83 -23.21 9.62
CA GLN A 607 -15.41 -22.79 8.27
C GLN A 607 -14.03 -22.13 8.29
N ALA A 608 -13.70 -21.36 9.32
CA ALA A 608 -12.37 -20.78 9.52
C ALA A 608 -11.30 -21.86 9.75
N SER A 609 -11.58 -22.84 10.62
CA SER A 609 -10.69 -23.99 10.84
C SER A 609 -10.52 -24.86 9.58
N ALA A 610 -11.57 -24.98 8.76
CA ALA A 610 -11.52 -25.63 7.45
C ALA A 610 -10.62 -24.88 6.46
N MET A 611 -10.80 -23.56 6.30
CA MET A 611 -9.95 -22.73 5.44
C MET A 611 -8.46 -22.83 5.83
N VAL A 612 -8.13 -22.76 7.12
CA VAL A 612 -6.73 -22.88 7.59
C VAL A 612 -6.14 -24.27 7.33
N LYS A 613 -6.93 -25.33 7.41
CA LYS A 613 -6.46 -26.72 7.21
C LYS A 613 -6.43 -27.18 5.76
N ARG A 614 -7.34 -26.68 4.91
CA ARG A 614 -7.56 -27.17 3.54
C ARG A 614 -7.23 -26.13 2.46
N ALA A 615 -7.63 -24.87 2.65
CA ALA A 615 -7.40 -23.80 1.68
C ALA A 615 -5.99 -23.21 1.76
N LEU A 616 -5.56 -22.76 2.94
CA LEU A 616 -4.29 -22.05 3.15
C LEU A 616 -3.05 -22.79 2.59
N PRO A 617 -2.91 -24.13 2.72
CA PRO A 617 -1.78 -24.86 2.13
C PRO A 617 -1.69 -24.81 0.60
N LEU A 618 -2.76 -24.40 -0.11
CA LEU A 618 -2.78 -24.24 -1.57
C LEU A 618 -2.25 -22.86 -2.02
N PHE A 619 -2.27 -21.87 -1.12
CA PHE A 619 -1.86 -20.49 -1.39
C PHE A 619 -0.51 -20.12 -0.75
N GLU A 620 -0.13 -20.74 0.38
CA GLU A 620 1.12 -20.41 1.09
C GLU A 620 2.36 -20.92 0.35
N VAL A 621 3.14 -19.98 -0.20
CA VAL A 621 4.41 -20.24 -0.90
C VAL A 621 5.59 -19.53 -0.20
N GLY A 622 6.75 -19.43 -0.87
CA GLY A 622 7.98 -18.88 -0.31
C GLY A 622 7.79 -17.49 0.32
N GLY A 623 7.27 -16.53 -0.46
CA GLY A 623 7.13 -15.11 -0.11
C GLY A 623 5.76 -14.66 0.38
N GLY A 624 4.80 -15.56 0.66
CA GLY A 624 3.46 -15.18 1.12
C GLY A 624 2.35 -16.01 0.47
N LEU A 625 1.21 -15.39 0.20
CA LEU A 625 0.08 -15.97 -0.53
C LEU A 625 0.14 -15.61 -2.01
N VAL A 626 -0.06 -16.60 -2.89
CA VAL A 626 -0.40 -16.37 -4.31
C VAL A 626 -1.87 -15.95 -4.47
N SER A 627 -2.17 -15.09 -5.45
CA SER A 627 -3.53 -14.55 -5.69
C SER A 627 -4.56 -15.61 -6.11
N GLY A 628 -4.10 -16.66 -6.78
CA GLY A 628 -4.86 -17.86 -7.11
C GLY A 628 -3.92 -19.06 -7.20
N THR A 629 -4.45 -20.28 -7.21
CA THR A 629 -3.61 -21.48 -7.34
C THR A 629 -3.12 -21.66 -8.78
N GLU A 630 -1.98 -22.34 -8.98
CA GLU A 630 -1.50 -22.69 -10.32
C GLU A 630 -2.52 -23.55 -11.10
N LYS A 631 -3.23 -24.43 -10.38
CA LYS A 631 -4.32 -25.26 -10.90
C LYS A 631 -5.43 -24.40 -11.50
N SER A 632 -5.93 -23.40 -10.78
CA SER A 632 -7.02 -22.53 -11.24
C SER A 632 -6.57 -21.54 -12.32
N ARG A 633 -5.35 -20.98 -12.23
CA ARG A 633 -4.74 -20.22 -13.34
C ARG A 633 -4.69 -21.07 -14.61
N GLY A 634 -4.38 -22.37 -14.49
CA GLY A 634 -4.27 -23.30 -15.62
C GLY A 634 -2.99 -23.11 -16.44
N VAL A 635 -2.98 -23.60 -17.68
CA VAL A 635 -1.80 -23.55 -18.56
C VAL A 635 -1.65 -22.18 -19.23
N ILE A 636 -0.42 -21.68 -19.31
CA ILE A 636 -0.05 -20.42 -19.97
C ILE A 636 0.56 -20.71 -21.35
N SER A 637 0.25 -19.87 -22.34
CA SER A 637 0.74 -19.96 -23.72
C SER A 637 0.87 -18.57 -24.36
N LEU A 638 1.34 -18.49 -25.61
CA LEU A 638 1.34 -17.23 -26.36
C LEU A 638 -0.09 -16.69 -26.65
N SER A 639 -1.09 -17.57 -26.72
CA SER A 639 -2.51 -17.21 -26.88
C SER A 639 -3.26 -17.04 -25.55
N ARG A 640 -2.61 -17.38 -24.42
CA ARG A 640 -3.13 -17.27 -23.07
C ARG A 640 -1.99 -16.88 -22.11
N PRO A 641 -1.46 -15.64 -22.21
CA PRO A 641 -0.31 -15.18 -21.44
C PRO A 641 -0.63 -15.10 -19.95
N ASN A 642 0.38 -15.00 -19.07
CA ASN A 642 0.08 -14.88 -17.65
C ASN A 642 -0.54 -13.52 -17.30
N ARG A 643 -1.57 -13.52 -16.46
CA ARG A 643 -2.23 -12.29 -15.96
C ARG A 643 -1.63 -11.86 -14.62
N GLN A 644 -1.71 -10.58 -14.30
CA GLN A 644 -0.99 -10.04 -13.15
C GLN A 644 -1.60 -10.38 -11.78
N TRP A 645 -2.90 -10.63 -11.68
CA TRP A 645 -3.59 -11.04 -10.44
C TRP A 645 -3.75 -12.57 -10.29
N ASP A 646 -2.89 -13.35 -10.94
CA ASP A 646 -2.86 -14.82 -10.86
C ASP A 646 -1.50 -15.38 -10.40
N TYR A 647 -1.41 -16.70 -10.18
CA TYR A 647 -0.16 -17.40 -9.90
C TYR A 647 0.94 -17.08 -10.95
N PRO A 648 2.19 -16.79 -10.57
CA PRO A 648 2.80 -16.94 -9.24
C PRO A 648 2.83 -15.64 -8.42
N PHE A 649 2.01 -14.65 -8.76
CA PHE A 649 2.06 -13.33 -8.14
C PHE A 649 1.28 -13.28 -6.83
N GLY A 650 1.74 -12.40 -5.93
CA GLY A 650 1.12 -12.08 -4.66
C GLY A 650 1.14 -10.57 -4.43
N TRP A 651 0.02 -10.05 -3.97
CA TRP A 651 -0.23 -8.61 -3.84
C TRP A 651 -0.54 -8.25 -2.39
N ALA A 652 -0.08 -7.06 -1.97
CA ALA A 652 -0.19 -6.57 -0.60
C ALA A 652 -1.63 -6.61 0.00
N PRO A 653 -2.69 -6.16 -0.71
CA PRO A 653 -4.08 -6.27 -0.24
C PRO A 653 -4.46 -7.66 0.27
N GLN A 654 -4.13 -8.69 -0.51
CA GLN A 654 -4.51 -10.08 -0.21
C GLN A 654 -3.74 -10.63 0.99
N GLN A 655 -2.50 -10.16 1.24
CA GLN A 655 -1.76 -10.52 2.44
C GLN A 655 -2.37 -9.86 3.68
N ILE A 656 -2.56 -8.53 3.66
CA ILE A 656 -3.08 -7.76 4.79
C ILE A 656 -4.43 -8.28 5.26
N LEU A 657 -5.37 -8.46 4.32
CA LEU A 657 -6.72 -8.94 4.62
C LEU A 657 -6.70 -10.37 5.15
N ALA A 658 -5.85 -11.25 4.59
CA ALA A 658 -5.69 -12.60 5.11
C ALA A 658 -5.09 -12.62 6.53
N TRP A 659 -4.08 -11.79 6.82
CA TRP A 659 -3.52 -11.70 8.17
C TRP A 659 -4.57 -11.24 9.19
N HIS A 660 -5.24 -10.11 8.93
CA HIS A 660 -6.29 -9.60 9.82
C HIS A 660 -7.44 -10.62 10.00
N GLY A 661 -7.81 -11.32 8.92
CA GLY A 661 -8.80 -12.39 8.98
C GLY A 661 -8.36 -13.59 9.83
N LEU A 662 -7.10 -14.02 9.71
CA LEU A 662 -6.55 -15.11 10.52
C LEU A 662 -6.50 -14.72 12.01
N GLN A 663 -6.02 -13.53 12.33
CA GLN A 663 -5.97 -13.01 13.71
C GLN A 663 -7.37 -12.91 14.33
N ARG A 664 -8.38 -12.44 13.58
CA ARG A 664 -9.79 -12.36 14.02
C ARG A 664 -10.36 -13.70 14.51
N TYR A 665 -9.85 -14.83 14.00
CA TYR A 665 -10.26 -16.18 14.39
C TYR A 665 -9.22 -16.91 15.27
N GLY A 666 -8.21 -16.21 15.78
CA GLY A 666 -7.18 -16.74 16.69
C GLY A 666 -6.03 -17.48 16.01
N PHE A 667 -5.92 -17.46 14.68
CA PHE A 667 -4.83 -18.08 13.91
C PHE A 667 -3.59 -17.17 13.84
N GLU A 668 -3.10 -16.80 15.02
CA GLU A 668 -1.98 -15.87 15.22
C GLU A 668 -0.66 -16.39 14.64
N ASP A 669 -0.40 -17.70 14.75
CA ASP A 669 0.84 -18.30 14.22
C ASP A 669 0.81 -18.41 12.68
N GLU A 670 -0.36 -18.64 12.07
CA GLU A 670 -0.56 -18.52 10.62
C GLU A 670 -0.33 -17.08 10.14
N ALA A 671 -0.94 -16.09 10.80
CA ALA A 671 -0.79 -14.68 10.45
C ALA A 671 0.69 -14.25 10.54
N LYS A 672 1.37 -14.58 11.64
CA LYS A 672 2.81 -14.33 11.83
C LYS A 672 3.68 -15.06 10.81
N ARG A 673 3.37 -16.31 10.47
CA ARG A 673 4.07 -17.08 9.44
C ARG A 673 3.99 -16.41 8.05
N LEU A 674 2.79 -15.98 7.64
CA LEU A 674 2.57 -15.31 6.37
C LEU A 674 3.21 -13.92 6.33
N ALA A 675 3.04 -13.12 7.40
CA ALA A 675 3.69 -11.82 7.54
C ALA A 675 5.22 -11.93 7.50
N TYR A 676 5.80 -12.97 8.12
CA TYR A 676 7.24 -13.21 8.07
C TYR A 676 7.71 -13.49 6.64
N ARG A 677 7.00 -14.34 5.89
CA ARG A 677 7.34 -14.67 4.49
C ARG A 677 7.31 -13.45 3.58
N TRP A 678 6.26 -12.64 3.68
CA TRP A 678 6.11 -11.41 2.89
C TRP A 678 7.18 -10.39 3.25
N CYS A 679 7.34 -10.08 4.55
CA CYS A 679 8.38 -9.13 4.98
C CYS A 679 9.80 -9.66 4.72
N HIS A 680 10.05 -10.98 4.72
CA HIS A 680 11.33 -11.55 4.29
C HIS A 680 11.60 -11.29 2.81
N MET A 681 10.63 -11.59 1.94
CA MET A 681 10.73 -11.35 0.51
C MET A 681 10.95 -9.87 0.17
N VAL A 682 10.19 -8.96 0.79
CA VAL A 682 10.33 -7.50 0.60
C VAL A 682 11.68 -7.00 1.14
N THR A 683 12.09 -7.42 2.35
CA THR A 683 13.42 -7.05 2.91
C THR A 683 14.55 -7.58 2.04
N ARG A 684 14.40 -8.78 1.47
CA ARG A 684 15.40 -9.35 0.57
C ARG A 684 15.50 -8.55 -0.73
N ALA A 685 14.37 -8.24 -1.37
CA ALA A 685 14.38 -7.41 -2.58
C ALA A 685 15.06 -6.06 -2.33
N PHE A 686 14.69 -5.40 -1.22
CA PHE A 686 15.29 -4.14 -0.76
C PHE A 686 16.82 -4.24 -0.57
N VAL A 687 17.33 -5.33 0.01
CA VAL A 687 18.78 -5.54 0.25
C VAL A 687 19.54 -5.91 -1.02
N ASP A 688 19.02 -6.87 -1.80
CA ASP A 688 19.72 -7.47 -2.93
C ASP A 688 19.70 -6.55 -4.18
N PHE A 689 18.72 -5.62 -4.27
CA PHE A 689 18.47 -4.78 -5.45
C PHE A 689 18.27 -3.29 -5.07
N ASN A 690 19.34 -2.67 -4.58
CA ASN A 690 19.50 -1.21 -4.44
C ASN A 690 18.35 -0.45 -3.69
N GLY A 691 17.66 -1.09 -2.75
CA GLY A 691 16.54 -0.52 -2.00
C GLY A 691 15.17 -0.64 -2.65
N VAL A 692 15.01 -1.44 -3.71
CA VAL A 692 13.77 -1.51 -4.48
C VAL A 692 12.55 -1.94 -3.65
N VAL A 693 11.43 -1.24 -3.86
CA VAL A 693 10.09 -1.60 -3.39
C VAL A 693 9.15 -1.41 -4.57
N VAL A 694 8.39 -2.45 -4.92
CA VAL A 694 7.55 -2.51 -6.12
C VAL A 694 6.07 -2.70 -5.79
N GLU A 695 5.21 -2.45 -6.77
CA GLU A 695 3.75 -2.64 -6.75
C GLU A 695 3.31 -4.07 -6.38
N LYS A 696 3.90 -5.10 -7.02
CA LYS A 696 3.57 -6.53 -6.82
C LYS A 696 4.81 -7.42 -6.85
N TYR A 697 4.69 -8.65 -6.35
CA TYR A 697 5.83 -9.60 -6.29
C TYR A 697 5.47 -10.99 -6.82
N ASN A 698 6.43 -11.65 -7.46
CA ASN A 698 6.44 -13.09 -7.68
C ASN A 698 6.82 -13.79 -6.36
N VAL A 699 5.83 -14.21 -5.59
CA VAL A 699 6.00 -14.84 -4.27
C VAL A 699 6.60 -16.25 -4.33
N THR A 700 6.83 -16.80 -5.53
CA THR A 700 7.50 -18.10 -5.73
C THR A 700 8.99 -18.00 -6.06
N ASP A 701 9.50 -16.85 -6.54
CA ASP A 701 10.92 -16.68 -6.87
C ASP A 701 11.72 -16.19 -5.64
N PRO A 702 12.58 -17.03 -5.03
CA PRO A 702 13.34 -16.65 -3.83
C PRO A 702 14.57 -15.78 -4.14
N LYS A 703 14.87 -15.49 -5.40
CA LYS A 703 16.02 -14.71 -5.87
C LYS A 703 15.62 -13.35 -6.43
N ARG A 704 14.59 -13.29 -7.28
CA ARG A 704 14.17 -12.08 -8.00
C ARG A 704 12.66 -11.81 -7.91
N PRO A 705 12.08 -11.81 -6.70
CA PRO A 705 10.63 -11.69 -6.51
C PRO A 705 10.05 -10.36 -7.00
N HIS A 706 10.87 -9.30 -7.12
CA HIS A 706 10.44 -8.00 -7.62
C HIS A 706 10.31 -7.95 -9.17
N ILE A 707 10.81 -8.95 -9.90
CA ILE A 707 10.70 -8.98 -11.37
C ILE A 707 9.35 -9.59 -11.76
N VAL A 708 8.40 -8.72 -12.09
CA VAL A 708 7.09 -9.08 -12.65
C VAL A 708 6.98 -8.48 -14.05
N ALA A 709 6.97 -9.35 -15.06
CA ALA A 709 6.88 -8.98 -16.49
C ALA A 709 5.52 -9.36 -17.12
N ALA A 710 4.48 -9.51 -16.28
CA ALA A 710 3.10 -9.66 -16.76
C ALA A 710 2.54 -8.28 -17.15
N GLU A 711 1.74 -8.22 -18.21
CA GLU A 711 1.04 -7.03 -18.68
C GLU A 711 1.98 -5.81 -18.84
N TYR A 712 1.73 -4.69 -18.17
CA TYR A 712 2.57 -3.47 -18.25
C TYR A 712 3.88 -3.55 -17.42
N GLY A 713 4.24 -4.73 -16.92
CA GLY A 713 5.39 -4.91 -16.02
C GLY A 713 5.11 -4.40 -14.60
N ASN A 714 6.17 -4.14 -13.83
CA ASN A 714 6.08 -3.77 -12.41
C ASN A 714 6.38 -2.28 -12.19
N GLN A 715 5.59 -1.58 -11.39
CA GLN A 715 5.92 -0.20 -10.98
C GLN A 715 6.88 -0.20 -9.78
N GLY A 716 7.74 0.83 -9.69
CA GLY A 716 8.67 1.05 -8.58
C GLY A 716 10.12 0.56 -8.78
N SER A 717 10.41 -0.17 -9.87
CA SER A 717 11.77 -0.67 -10.17
C SER A 717 12.63 0.26 -11.03
N ASP A 718 12.03 1.12 -11.87
CA ASP A 718 12.77 2.11 -12.66
C ASP A 718 13.04 3.38 -11.83
N PHE A 719 14.22 3.41 -11.23
CA PHE A 719 14.77 4.58 -10.55
C PHE A 719 16.30 4.60 -10.66
N LYS A 720 16.92 5.76 -10.43
CA LYS A 720 18.37 5.95 -10.54
C LYS A 720 18.95 6.45 -9.23
N GLY A 721 19.99 5.79 -8.74
CA GLY A 721 20.66 6.07 -7.48
C GLY A 721 19.84 5.65 -6.24
N ALA A 722 18.67 6.26 -6.02
CA ALA A 722 17.86 6.04 -4.82
C ALA A 722 16.35 5.96 -5.09
N PRO A 723 15.62 5.00 -4.48
CA PRO A 723 14.17 4.93 -4.56
C PRO A 723 13.54 6.03 -3.69
N LYS A 724 12.45 6.63 -4.16
CA LYS A 724 11.83 7.81 -3.52
C LYS A 724 10.51 7.53 -2.82
N GLU A 725 9.75 6.54 -3.30
CA GLU A 725 8.32 6.39 -3.02
C GLU A 725 7.89 4.95 -2.66
N GLY A 726 8.54 3.94 -3.24
CA GLY A 726 8.04 2.57 -3.17
C GLY A 726 6.67 2.44 -3.84
N PHE A 727 5.72 1.77 -3.18
CA PHE A 727 4.33 1.71 -3.61
C PHE A 727 3.40 1.66 -2.39
N GLY A 728 2.29 2.40 -2.42
CA GLY A 728 1.41 2.68 -1.27
C GLY A 728 1.00 1.46 -0.46
N TRP A 729 0.31 0.49 -1.06
CA TRP A 729 -0.10 -0.73 -0.33
C TRP A 729 1.08 -1.61 0.11
N VAL A 730 2.27 -1.52 -0.50
CA VAL A 730 3.42 -2.37 -0.17
C VAL A 730 4.13 -1.77 1.04
N ASN A 731 4.33 -0.45 1.01
CA ASN A 731 4.74 0.36 2.15
C ASN A 731 3.85 0.05 3.37
N ALA A 732 2.51 0.04 3.19
CA ALA A 732 1.60 -0.35 4.26
C ALA A 732 1.75 -1.81 4.69
N SER A 733 1.77 -2.78 3.75
CA SER A 733 1.89 -4.22 4.07
C SER A 733 3.17 -4.56 4.83
N TYR A 734 4.27 -3.85 4.56
CA TYR A 734 5.53 -4.04 5.27
C TYR A 734 5.41 -3.57 6.73
N ILE A 735 4.76 -2.42 6.96
CA ILE A 735 4.57 -1.85 8.30
C ILE A 735 3.52 -2.63 9.11
N VAL A 736 2.39 -3.00 8.50
CA VAL A 736 1.37 -3.88 9.11
C VAL A 736 1.98 -5.25 9.44
N GLY A 737 2.68 -5.86 8.47
CA GLY A 737 3.36 -7.15 8.65
C GLY A 737 4.42 -7.09 9.75
N LEU A 738 5.25 -6.04 9.79
CA LEU A 738 6.18 -5.84 10.91
C LEU A 738 5.46 -5.70 12.24
N ASN A 739 4.32 -5.01 12.32
CA ASN A 739 3.58 -4.83 13.56
C ASN A 739 3.16 -6.18 14.18
N ILE A 740 2.67 -7.10 13.35
CA ILE A 740 2.27 -8.47 13.72
C ILE A 740 3.46 -9.32 14.23
N LEU A 741 4.68 -9.06 13.75
CA LEU A 741 5.86 -9.87 14.01
C LEU A 741 6.56 -9.54 15.34
N ASP A 742 6.99 -10.58 16.06
CA ASP A 742 7.71 -10.45 17.34
C ASP A 742 9.15 -9.92 17.17
N GLN A 743 9.77 -9.44 18.26
CA GLN A 743 11.12 -8.84 18.19
C GLN A 743 12.25 -9.84 17.85
N SER A 744 12.05 -11.14 18.09
CA SER A 744 12.93 -12.21 17.58
C SER A 744 12.73 -12.48 16.09
N MET A 745 11.52 -12.33 15.56
CA MET A 745 11.22 -12.39 14.12
C MET A 745 11.83 -11.19 13.40
N ARG A 746 11.58 -9.96 13.86
CA ARG A 746 12.13 -8.71 13.27
C ARG A 746 13.66 -8.74 13.20
N ARG A 747 14.34 -9.21 14.26
CA ARG A 747 15.81 -9.43 14.27
C ARG A 747 16.31 -10.46 13.26
N ARG A 748 15.50 -11.46 12.91
CA ARG A 748 15.84 -12.53 11.96
C ARG A 748 15.58 -12.12 10.51
N LEU A 749 14.51 -11.34 10.26
CA LEU A 749 14.33 -10.60 9.00
C LEU A 749 15.51 -9.66 8.72
N GLY A 750 15.95 -8.92 9.74
CA GLY A 750 17.13 -8.05 9.68
C GLY A 750 18.47 -8.77 9.47
N ALA A 751 18.48 -10.11 9.46
CA ALA A 751 19.61 -10.97 9.11
C ALA A 751 19.32 -11.82 7.84
N LEU A 752 18.24 -11.50 7.10
CA LEU A 752 17.73 -12.21 5.92
C LEU A 752 17.48 -13.72 6.11
N ALA A 753 17.29 -14.19 7.34
CA ALA A 753 16.96 -15.59 7.60
C ALA A 753 15.56 -15.93 7.08
N THR A 754 15.43 -16.98 6.28
CA THR A 754 14.13 -17.48 5.79
C THR A 754 13.24 -17.98 6.92
N TRP A 755 11.94 -18.16 6.66
CA TRP A 755 11.01 -18.74 7.63
C TRP A 755 11.48 -20.10 8.17
N ASN A 756 12.01 -20.96 7.30
CA ASN A 756 12.49 -22.29 7.70
C ASN A 756 13.70 -22.17 8.63
N GLU A 757 14.69 -21.34 8.30
CA GLU A 757 15.85 -21.10 9.19
C GLU A 757 15.43 -20.46 10.52
N TYR A 758 14.41 -19.60 10.52
CA TYR A 758 13.85 -19.04 11.76
C TYR A 758 13.23 -20.14 12.63
N ARG A 759 12.26 -20.90 12.08
CA ARG A 759 11.57 -22.01 12.73
C ARG A 759 12.54 -23.06 13.26
N ASP A 760 13.49 -23.48 12.44
CA ASP A 760 14.44 -24.55 12.79
C ASP A 760 15.47 -24.06 13.82
N SER A 761 15.70 -22.75 13.92
CA SER A 761 16.46 -22.15 15.03
C SER A 761 15.69 -22.06 16.37
N LYS A 762 14.39 -22.35 16.38
CA LYS A 762 13.52 -22.37 17.58
C LYS A 762 13.22 -23.79 18.08
N LEU A 763 13.37 -24.80 17.23
CA LEU A 763 13.17 -26.20 17.63
C LEU A 763 14.17 -26.59 18.75
N PRO A 764 13.73 -27.36 19.77
CA PRO A 764 14.64 -27.89 20.79
C PRO A 764 15.74 -28.72 20.14
N ARG A 765 17.00 -28.28 20.27
CA ARG A 765 18.14 -29.10 19.88
C ARG A 765 18.21 -30.30 20.81
N HIS A 766 17.70 -31.45 20.36
CA HIS A 766 18.06 -32.74 20.92
C HIS A 766 19.59 -32.82 20.91
N ARG A 767 20.20 -32.79 22.11
CA ARG A 767 21.60 -33.16 22.26
C ARG A 767 21.69 -34.65 21.95
N ALA A 768 22.00 -34.98 20.71
CA ALA A 768 22.55 -36.28 20.38
C ALA A 768 23.79 -36.45 21.26
N SER A 769 23.68 -37.33 22.27
CA SER A 769 24.79 -37.67 23.15
C SER A 769 25.79 -38.48 22.36
N ALA A 770 26.69 -37.79 21.66
CA ALA A 770 27.88 -38.37 21.09
C ALA A 770 28.72 -38.92 22.26
N SER A 771 28.52 -40.20 22.56
CA SER A 771 29.34 -40.94 23.52
C SER A 771 30.79 -40.89 23.08
N HIS A 772 31.69 -40.47 23.97
CA HIS A 772 33.12 -40.62 23.72
C HIS A 772 33.44 -42.09 23.46
N ALA A 773 33.95 -42.37 22.27
CA ALA A 773 34.75 -43.55 21.95
C ALA A 773 36.16 -43.05 21.62
N ASP A 774 37.17 -43.66 22.21
CA ASP A 774 38.53 -43.11 22.23
C ASP A 774 39.20 -43.08 20.85
N ALA A 775 39.97 -42.02 20.62
CA ALA A 775 40.95 -41.94 19.54
C ALA A 775 42.35 -41.71 20.16
N PRO A 776 43.36 -42.55 19.88
CA PRO A 776 44.67 -42.44 20.52
C PRO A 776 45.48 -41.24 20.02
N ALA A 777 46.26 -40.64 20.92
CA ALA A 777 47.05 -39.45 20.63
C ALA A 777 48.44 -39.76 20.04
N VAL A 778 48.87 -38.99 19.05
CA VAL A 778 50.27 -38.86 18.60
C VAL A 778 50.58 -37.36 18.35
N GLY A 779 51.82 -36.96 18.61
CA GLY A 779 52.26 -35.55 18.67
C GLY A 779 52.67 -34.87 17.33
N PRO A 780 53.23 -33.64 17.41
CA PRO A 780 53.30 -32.72 16.25
C PRO A 780 54.70 -32.52 15.63
N HIS A 781 54.75 -32.37 14.31
CA HIS A 781 55.80 -31.65 13.54
C HIS A 781 55.12 -30.98 12.32
N VAL A 782 55.35 -29.71 11.96
CA VAL A 782 56.58 -29.01 11.49
C VAL A 782 56.92 -29.38 10.02
N ALA A 783 57.28 -28.37 9.22
CA ALA A 783 57.21 -28.38 7.76
C ALA A 783 58.35 -29.13 7.03
N GLY A 784 58.07 -29.63 5.81
CA GLY A 784 59.05 -30.29 4.92
C GLY A 784 58.60 -30.34 3.46
N THR A 785 59.55 -30.13 2.53
CA THR A 785 59.35 -29.74 1.12
C THR A 785 59.30 -30.92 0.11
N GLN A 786 58.47 -30.76 -0.95
CA GLN A 786 58.78 -31.02 -2.38
C GLN A 786 58.74 -32.45 -3.03
N VAL A 787 58.57 -32.43 -4.38
CA VAL A 787 58.81 -33.47 -5.43
C VAL A 787 57.58 -34.29 -5.94
N MET A 788 57.67 -34.85 -7.16
CA MET A 788 56.61 -35.03 -8.17
C MET A 788 56.23 -36.50 -8.51
N GLN A 789 54.94 -36.72 -8.86
CA GLN A 789 54.40 -37.61 -9.95
C GLN A 789 54.71 -39.15 -9.96
N PRO A 790 54.06 -40.01 -10.81
CA PRO A 790 52.77 -39.90 -11.55
C PRO A 790 51.82 -41.16 -11.52
N VAL A 791 50.55 -40.98 -11.93
CA VAL A 791 49.69 -41.73 -12.92
C VAL A 791 50.14 -43.17 -13.35
N PRO A 792 49.29 -44.25 -13.47
CA PRO A 792 47.91 -44.36 -14.05
C PRO A 792 46.94 -45.33 -13.26
N LYS A 793 45.88 -46.06 -13.74
CA LYS A 793 45.08 -46.24 -15.00
C LYS A 793 43.71 -46.97 -14.72
N GLU A 794 42.61 -46.64 -15.45
CA GLU A 794 41.48 -47.52 -15.92
C GLU A 794 40.68 -48.44 -14.93
N GLN A 795 39.51 -49.08 -15.19
CA GLN A 795 38.48 -49.34 -16.27
C GLN A 795 37.16 -49.75 -15.49
N HIS A 796 35.90 -49.98 -15.94
CA HIS A 796 34.96 -49.65 -17.05
C HIS A 796 33.66 -50.51 -16.82
N SER A 797 32.62 -50.45 -17.70
CA SER A 797 31.29 -51.19 -17.67
C SER A 797 30.32 -50.90 -16.49
N GLN A 798 28.96 -50.86 -16.56
CA GLN A 798 27.87 -51.42 -17.41
C GLN A 798 27.47 -52.89 -17.09
N ASP A 799 26.20 -53.37 -17.12
CA ASP A 799 24.91 -52.81 -17.65
C ASP A 799 23.64 -53.37 -16.91
N LYS A 800 22.43 -52.86 -17.27
CA LYS A 800 21.00 -53.24 -17.01
C LYS A 800 20.57 -54.54 -16.26
N GLY A 801 19.36 -54.51 -15.66
CA GLY A 801 18.34 -55.57 -15.93
C GLY A 801 17.17 -55.89 -14.95
N SER A 802 15.95 -55.43 -15.28
CA SER A 802 14.65 -56.17 -15.30
C SER A 802 13.87 -56.70 -14.05
N SER A 803 12.54 -56.38 -14.06
CA SER A 803 11.33 -57.22 -13.74
C SER A 803 11.03 -57.84 -12.35
N GLY A 804 9.74 -57.77 -11.95
CA GLY A 804 9.07 -58.63 -10.95
C GLY A 804 7.68 -58.11 -10.50
N GLU A 805 6.63 -58.94 -10.51
CA GLU A 805 5.23 -58.58 -10.16
C GLU A 805 4.60 -59.50 -9.08
N GLY A 806 3.51 -59.03 -8.46
CA GLY A 806 2.50 -59.82 -7.72
C GLY A 806 2.69 -59.93 -6.19
N HIS A 807 1.67 -60.31 -5.39
CA HIS A 807 0.20 -60.24 -5.51
C HIS A 807 -0.42 -60.59 -4.11
N ASP A 808 -1.75 -60.46 -3.93
CA ASP A 808 -2.59 -61.09 -2.86
C ASP A 808 -2.39 -60.59 -1.38
N GLU A 809 -3.41 -60.17 -0.62
CA GLU A 809 -4.61 -60.85 -0.01
C GLU A 809 -4.32 -61.65 1.29
N GLN A 810 -5.16 -61.72 2.34
CA GLN A 810 -6.35 -60.94 2.80
C GLN A 810 -6.68 -61.31 4.30
N HIS A 811 -7.59 -60.57 4.96
CA HIS A 811 -8.37 -60.93 6.18
C HIS A 811 -7.68 -61.17 7.57
N GLY A 812 -8.45 -60.90 8.65
CA GLY A 812 -8.19 -61.38 10.03
C GLY A 812 -8.72 -60.47 11.16
N GLU A 813 -9.82 -60.83 11.84
CA GLU A 813 -10.38 -60.12 13.01
C GLU A 813 -9.97 -60.75 14.38
N GLY A 814 -10.06 -60.00 15.49
CA GLY A 814 -9.88 -60.57 16.85
C GLY A 814 -10.10 -59.59 18.02
N HIS A 815 -11.06 -59.88 18.92
CA HIS A 815 -11.51 -59.01 20.02
C HIS A 815 -10.63 -58.98 21.30
N GLY A 816 -10.75 -57.88 22.08
CA GLY A 816 -10.45 -57.79 23.53
C GLY A 816 -11.30 -56.69 24.22
N LYS A 817 -11.63 -56.80 25.52
CA LYS A 817 -12.60 -55.91 26.23
C LYS A 817 -12.20 -55.54 27.68
N HIS A 818 -12.91 -54.52 28.23
CA HIS A 818 -13.02 -54.04 29.64
C HIS A 818 -11.87 -53.13 30.14
N GLY A 819 -12.08 -52.07 30.95
CA GLY A 819 -13.28 -51.33 31.46
C GLY A 819 -12.87 -49.84 31.72
N GLY A 820 -13.68 -48.83 32.09
CA GLY A 820 -14.94 -48.73 32.87
C GLY A 820 -14.61 -48.35 34.33
N ALA A 821 -14.90 -47.17 34.91
CA ALA A 821 -15.83 -46.03 34.67
C ALA A 821 -15.21 -44.73 35.29
N PRO A 822 -15.92 -43.60 35.63
CA PRO A 822 -17.28 -43.11 35.30
C PRO A 822 -17.33 -41.69 34.66
N PRO A 823 -18.49 -41.19 34.19
CA PRO A 823 -18.65 -39.84 33.63
C PRO A 823 -19.13 -38.81 34.67
N GLY A 824 -18.58 -37.58 34.68
CA GLY A 824 -18.98 -36.57 35.66
C GLY A 824 -18.37 -35.17 35.59
N THR A 825 -18.22 -34.55 34.41
CA THR A 825 -17.89 -33.09 34.28
C THR A 825 -18.07 -32.54 32.83
N ARG A 826 -19.18 -32.87 32.15
CA ARG A 826 -19.46 -32.36 30.78
C ARG A 826 -20.86 -31.76 30.60
N GLN A 827 -21.28 -30.90 31.52
CA GLN A 827 -22.52 -30.13 31.37
C GLN A 827 -22.49 -28.68 31.91
N ALA A 828 -21.34 -28.20 32.38
CA ALA A 828 -21.14 -26.79 32.76
C ALA A 828 -20.44 -25.94 31.68
N ALA A 829 -19.77 -26.56 30.72
CA ALA A 829 -18.93 -25.88 29.72
C ALA A 829 -19.64 -25.54 28.39
N LEU A 830 -20.92 -25.91 28.21
CA LEU A 830 -21.71 -25.54 27.02
C LEU A 830 -22.66 -24.35 27.24
N ALA A 831 -22.97 -24.00 28.50
CA ALA A 831 -23.84 -22.86 28.79
C ALA A 831 -23.10 -21.50 28.68
N ALA A 832 -21.83 -21.46 29.10
CA ALA A 832 -21.02 -20.23 29.14
C ALA A 832 -20.56 -19.69 27.76
N VAL A 833 -20.91 -20.36 26.65
CA VAL A 833 -20.55 -19.98 25.28
C VAL A 833 -21.71 -19.31 24.53
N MET A 834 -22.93 -19.32 25.11
CA MET A 834 -24.14 -18.81 24.47
C MET A 834 -24.62 -17.45 25.00
N ASP A 835 -24.03 -16.95 26.09
CA ASP A 835 -24.43 -15.72 26.80
C ASP A 835 -23.22 -14.78 27.08
N GLY A 836 -22.06 -15.12 26.51
CA GLY A 836 -20.82 -14.37 26.67
C GLY A 836 -20.61 -13.39 25.51
N GLY A 837 -21.19 -12.18 25.63
CA GLY A 837 -20.93 -11.07 24.73
C GLY A 837 -19.55 -10.45 24.92
N SER A 838 -18.47 -11.23 24.74
CA SER A 838 -17.09 -10.75 24.83
C SER A 838 -16.77 -9.84 23.64
N ASP A 839 -16.46 -8.56 23.89
CA ASP A 839 -15.92 -7.70 22.85
C ASP A 839 -14.54 -8.24 22.41
N TRP A 840 -14.42 -8.52 21.12
CA TRP A 840 -13.20 -9.06 20.50
C TRP A 840 -12.15 -7.97 20.24
N ARG A 841 -12.41 -6.72 20.63
CA ARG A 841 -11.55 -5.55 20.41
C ARG A 841 -10.72 -5.13 21.62
N ASP A 842 -10.94 -5.70 22.80
CA ASP A 842 -10.11 -5.48 24.01
C ASP A 842 -8.71 -6.13 23.91
N GLN A 843 -8.31 -6.62 22.73
CA GLN A 843 -6.91 -6.91 22.43
C GLN A 843 -6.24 -5.64 21.88
N GLU A 844 -5.22 -5.13 22.59
CA GLU A 844 -4.38 -3.98 22.20
C GLU A 844 -3.54 -4.27 20.94
N VAL A 845 -4.19 -4.38 19.77
CA VAL A 845 -3.56 -4.68 18.48
C VAL A 845 -3.96 -3.66 17.39
N PHE A 846 -4.23 -2.39 17.76
CA PHE A 846 -4.11 -1.23 16.85
C PHE A 846 -3.88 0.09 17.58
#